data_AF-A0A945YG93-F1
#
_entry.id   AF-A0A945YG93-F1
#
_cell.length_a   1.000
_cell.length_b   1.000
_cell.length_c   1.000
_cell.angle_alpha   90.00
_cell.angle_beta   90.00
_cell.angle_gamma   90.00
#
_symmetry.space_group_name_H-M   'P 1'
#
loop_
_entity.id
_entity.type
_entity.pdbx_description
1 polymer ?
#
loop_
_entity_poly.entity_id
_entity_poly.type
_entity_poly.pdbx_seq_one_letter_code
_entity_poly.pdbx_strand_id
1 'polypeptide(L)'
;MRTKITLFLLLLNVVLFFFIFGVERKWHTEQLIEESRSRVLGPEAANIQSLQISGASLPATVHLERSGDSWRITSPYEWPANPHAVSRIVNELQFLEHFTSFAVENLSATDLSLVDYGLDNPNLTVSFRSGSGETAIETSLAIGDKTKIGQRLYVLSPDGSRVHVVSDSLANSLSIDLEQLRTNACFTIPVFEVRSLNLQNDGPANVRVRLRRENNRWRFESPVVTRASKAQTEVALSDIATLRTAEFLGAPSLQPELLTTSGTNTPSLRITLEGNNRRETLLLGNQVPSETAVTAAEDSSPPADQKFYAQMEGRDAIFTIVLPQRLSSSLRNAQRELREATILELDDRQIDSITLQDDLGQEVVIQKLDPTEESDVTEGISPWQVVNRESDGSLRTYPADSYVVENEFLRSLRLLRADTFERDVPTDADLELWGLKRPRRTITVSFQPSLGDNTAPDAITLLVGTDQAGENAYAKTQRETFVYGIDEVFLRNSPLDPLHYRERLLRELPAGARITGLQLRDLTNDSEIFTLQLAAEATWEQVIATQSETLRPSVTQLLTSLRTLRAQRIVADAFQDSVRVNSAPASWRYRLDVDLSLDSDGGEQHEIFSLFFAERDGGDRQLVGSPTLDLTFEATPELIRAIWSLTYVERDPGPIELTTPPEMPEPEV
;
A
#
# COMPACT_ATOMS: atom_id res chain seq x y z
N MET A 1 32.57 69.87 -7.03
CA MET A 1 31.33 69.43 -7.70
C MET A 1 31.26 70.07 -9.09
N ARG A 2 31.22 69.28 -10.17
CA ARG A 2 31.21 69.79 -11.56
C ARG A 2 29.78 70.22 -11.93
N THR A 3 29.39 71.41 -11.47
CA THR A 3 28.04 72.00 -11.63
C THR A 3 27.51 72.01 -13.06
N LYS A 4 28.39 72.09 -14.07
CA LYS A 4 28.00 72.03 -15.49
C LYS A 4 27.46 70.65 -15.91
N ILE A 5 28.05 69.57 -15.40
CA ILE A 5 27.63 68.20 -15.74
C ILE A 5 26.30 67.87 -15.06
N THR A 6 26.12 68.31 -13.81
CA THR A 6 24.85 68.15 -13.09
C THR A 6 23.71 68.96 -13.71
N LEU A 7 23.96 70.19 -14.17
CA LEU A 7 22.94 70.99 -14.85
C LEU A 7 22.54 70.38 -16.20
N PHE A 8 23.51 69.85 -16.95
CA PHE A 8 23.26 69.16 -18.22
C PHE A 8 22.44 67.88 -18.02
N LEU A 9 22.78 67.07 -17.00
CA LEU A 9 21.99 65.88 -16.64
C LEU A 9 20.57 66.24 -16.19
N LEU A 10 20.39 67.32 -15.43
CA LEU A 10 19.07 67.76 -15.00
C LEU A 10 18.21 68.23 -16.18
N LEU A 11 18.79 68.97 -17.12
CA LEU A 11 18.09 69.37 -18.34
C LEU A 11 17.73 68.16 -19.22
N LEU A 12 18.65 67.19 -19.34
CA LEU A 12 18.38 65.95 -20.08
C LEU A 12 17.24 65.15 -19.42
N ASN A 13 17.18 65.11 -18.09
CA ASN A 13 16.10 64.45 -17.36
C ASN A 13 14.74 65.13 -17.58
N VAL A 14 14.71 66.47 -17.62
CA VAL A 14 13.49 67.24 -17.94
C VAL A 14 13.04 66.98 -19.38
N VAL A 15 13.96 66.95 -20.35
CA VAL A 15 13.65 66.62 -21.74
C VAL A 15 13.12 65.19 -21.86
N LEU A 16 13.76 64.24 -21.17
CA LEU A 16 13.32 62.84 -21.14
C LEU A 16 11.94 62.71 -20.49
N PHE A 17 11.67 63.43 -19.41
CA PHE A 17 10.36 63.48 -18.75
C PHE A 17 9.26 64.00 -19.69
N PHE A 18 9.51 65.09 -20.42
CA PHE A 18 8.56 65.61 -21.41
C PHE A 18 8.41 64.69 -22.62
N PHE A 19 9.46 63.98 -23.03
CA PHE A 19 9.41 63.01 -24.11
C PHE A 19 8.57 61.78 -23.72
N ILE A 20 8.84 61.19 -22.55
CA ILE A 20 8.05 60.09 -21.96
C ILE A 20 6.58 60.54 -21.82
N PHE A 21 6.31 61.65 -21.13
CA PHE A 21 4.93 62.03 -20.83
C PHE A 21 4.14 62.53 -22.06
N GLY A 22 4.80 63.12 -23.05
CA GLY A 22 4.17 63.69 -24.25
C GLY A 22 4.04 62.71 -25.43
N VAL A 23 5.04 61.85 -25.65
CA VAL A 23 5.09 60.93 -26.79
C VAL A 23 4.58 59.55 -26.42
N GLU A 24 4.96 58.99 -25.26
CA GLU A 24 4.50 57.67 -24.81
C GLU A 24 3.00 57.67 -24.53
N ARG A 25 2.47 58.76 -23.93
CA ARG A 25 1.03 58.91 -23.71
C ARG A 25 0.25 59.03 -25.01
N LYS A 26 0.80 59.67 -26.05
CA LYS A 26 0.15 59.74 -27.37
C LYS A 26 0.19 58.39 -28.09
N TRP A 27 1.30 57.67 -28.06
CA TRP A 27 1.40 56.34 -28.67
C TRP A 27 0.51 55.30 -27.99
N HIS A 28 0.47 55.25 -26.65
CA HIS A 28 -0.46 54.37 -25.94
C HIS A 28 -1.92 54.77 -26.16
N THR A 29 -2.23 56.07 -26.23
CA THR A 29 -3.61 56.53 -26.49
C THR A 29 -4.03 56.24 -27.94
N GLU A 30 -3.15 56.41 -28.92
CA GLU A 30 -3.43 56.06 -30.32
C GLU A 30 -3.58 54.54 -30.53
N GLN A 31 -2.74 53.72 -29.89
CA GLN A 31 -2.91 52.26 -29.90
C GLN A 31 -4.22 51.83 -29.24
N LEU A 32 -4.56 52.37 -28.07
CA LEU A 32 -5.82 52.05 -27.39
C LEU A 32 -7.05 52.54 -28.19
N ILE A 33 -6.94 53.67 -28.91
CA ILE A 33 -8.00 54.16 -29.79
C ILE A 33 -8.15 53.26 -31.02
N GLU A 34 -7.04 52.83 -31.63
CA GLU A 34 -7.08 51.92 -32.79
C GLU A 34 -7.57 50.52 -32.42
N GLU A 35 -7.13 49.98 -31.28
CA GLU A 35 -7.65 48.74 -30.69
C GLU A 35 -9.14 48.87 -30.30
N SER A 36 -9.60 50.03 -29.82
CA SER A 36 -11.02 50.24 -29.53
C SER A 36 -11.89 50.37 -30.79
N ARG A 37 -11.29 50.72 -31.94
CA ARG A 37 -11.98 50.82 -33.23
C ARG A 37 -12.12 49.47 -33.93
N SER A 38 -11.18 48.54 -33.71
CA SER A 38 -11.24 47.19 -34.28
C SER A 38 -12.14 46.23 -33.50
N ARG A 39 -12.36 46.48 -32.20
CA ARG A 39 -13.23 45.64 -31.36
C ARG A 39 -14.70 45.73 -31.75
N VAL A 40 -15.40 44.60 -31.66
CA VAL A 40 -16.84 44.48 -31.92
C VAL A 40 -17.65 44.79 -30.67
N LEU A 41 -17.14 44.43 -29.50
CA LEU A 41 -17.77 44.64 -28.20
C LEU A 41 -17.02 45.72 -27.41
N GLY A 42 -17.76 46.52 -26.64
CA GLY A 42 -17.23 47.59 -25.82
C GLY A 42 -16.69 47.12 -24.46
N PRO A 43 -16.43 48.06 -23.53
CA PRO A 43 -15.93 47.78 -22.19
C PRO A 43 -16.80 46.82 -21.37
N GLU A 44 -18.08 46.66 -21.72
CA GLU A 44 -19.02 45.72 -21.12
C GLU A 44 -18.52 44.27 -21.20
N ALA A 45 -17.81 43.87 -22.26
CA ALA A 45 -17.30 42.49 -22.39
C ALA A 45 -16.14 42.17 -21.42
N ALA A 46 -15.61 43.14 -20.68
CA ALA A 46 -14.49 42.93 -19.75
C ALA A 46 -14.91 42.26 -18.43
N ASN A 47 -16.19 42.33 -18.04
CA ASN A 47 -16.67 41.80 -16.76
C ASN A 47 -17.97 41.01 -16.90
N ILE A 48 -17.91 39.93 -17.70
CA ILE A 48 -19.05 39.03 -17.92
C ILE A 48 -19.33 38.21 -16.65
N GLN A 49 -20.58 38.27 -16.18
CA GLN A 49 -21.07 37.54 -15.00
C GLN A 49 -21.98 36.36 -15.36
N SER A 50 -22.78 36.49 -16.42
CA SER A 50 -23.57 35.39 -16.96
C SER A 50 -23.50 35.38 -18.47
N LEU A 51 -23.59 34.17 -19.03
CA LEU A 51 -23.52 33.92 -20.46
C LEU A 51 -24.62 32.92 -20.83
N GLN A 52 -25.40 33.23 -21.86
CA GLN A 52 -26.42 32.38 -22.43
C GLN A 52 -26.12 32.18 -23.90
N ILE A 53 -26.07 30.91 -24.31
CA ILE A 53 -25.78 30.48 -25.67
C ILE A 53 -26.97 29.69 -26.17
N SER A 54 -27.60 30.16 -27.25
CA SER A 54 -28.70 29.49 -27.94
C SER A 54 -28.40 29.42 -29.43
N GLY A 55 -29.02 28.47 -30.14
CA GLY A 55 -28.91 28.40 -31.60
C GLY A 55 -29.47 27.11 -32.16
N ALA A 56 -29.70 27.09 -33.47
CA ALA A 56 -30.27 25.94 -34.17
C ALA A 56 -29.33 24.72 -34.20
N SER A 57 -28.02 24.95 -34.03
CA SER A 57 -27.00 23.90 -33.96
C SER A 57 -26.84 23.27 -32.57
N LEU A 58 -27.46 23.85 -31.53
CA LEU A 58 -27.35 23.38 -30.15
C LEU A 58 -28.63 22.61 -29.75
N PRO A 59 -28.50 21.44 -29.08
CA PRO A 59 -29.66 20.64 -28.68
C PRO A 59 -30.50 21.32 -27.57
N ALA A 60 -29.88 22.21 -26.78
CA ALA A 60 -30.54 22.98 -25.73
C ALA A 60 -29.83 24.32 -25.53
N THR A 61 -30.56 25.30 -24.96
CA THR A 61 -29.96 26.57 -24.55
C THR A 61 -29.10 26.37 -23.30
N VAL A 62 -27.84 26.81 -23.37
CA VAL A 62 -26.87 26.69 -22.28
C VAL A 62 -26.80 28.01 -21.53
N HIS A 63 -26.98 27.95 -20.21
CA HIS A 63 -26.80 29.09 -19.32
C HIS A 63 -25.62 28.85 -18.40
N LEU A 64 -24.70 29.81 -18.36
CA LEU A 64 -23.50 29.81 -17.54
C LEU A 64 -23.53 31.02 -16.62
N GLU A 65 -23.24 30.80 -15.34
CA GLU A 65 -23.20 31.85 -14.33
C GLU A 65 -21.90 31.78 -13.53
N ARG A 66 -21.33 32.94 -13.23
CA ARG A 66 -20.12 33.07 -12.44
C ARG A 66 -20.48 33.17 -10.95
N SER A 67 -20.01 32.20 -10.17
CA SER A 67 -20.14 32.16 -8.71
C SER A 67 -18.76 32.30 -8.07
N GLY A 68 -18.45 33.52 -7.59
CA GLY A 68 -17.10 33.87 -7.13
C GLY A 68 -16.08 33.78 -8.26
N ASP A 69 -15.09 32.89 -8.11
CA ASP A 69 -14.04 32.65 -9.10
C ASP A 69 -14.35 31.50 -10.06
N SER A 70 -15.48 30.80 -9.90
CA SER A 70 -15.82 29.62 -10.68
C SER A 70 -17.08 29.83 -11.53
N TRP A 71 -17.15 29.14 -12.67
CA TRP A 71 -18.32 29.12 -13.54
C TRP A 71 -19.15 27.85 -13.30
N ARG A 72 -20.47 27.98 -13.39
CA ARG A 72 -21.44 26.88 -13.28
C ARG A 72 -22.41 26.93 -14.45
N ILE A 73 -22.78 25.77 -14.96
CA ILE A 73 -23.91 25.60 -15.86
C ILE A 73 -25.16 25.57 -14.99
N THR A 74 -26.17 26.39 -15.32
CA THR A 74 -27.46 26.44 -14.62
C THR A 74 -28.60 25.83 -15.44
N SER A 75 -28.44 25.74 -16.76
CA SER A 75 -29.37 25.07 -17.68
C SER A 75 -28.59 24.39 -18.81
N PRO A 76 -28.97 23.16 -19.23
CA PRO A 76 -30.23 22.45 -18.90
C PRO A 76 -30.26 21.75 -17.52
N TYR A 77 -29.13 21.67 -16.84
CA TYR A 77 -29.03 21.13 -15.48
C TYR A 77 -27.92 21.86 -14.72
N GLU A 78 -27.98 21.85 -13.39
CA GLU A 78 -26.96 22.49 -12.56
C GLU A 78 -25.68 21.65 -12.46
N TRP A 79 -24.55 22.15 -12.95
CA TRP A 79 -23.26 21.46 -12.87
C TRP A 79 -22.04 22.41 -12.95
N PRO A 80 -20.88 22.10 -12.30
CA PRO A 80 -19.66 22.88 -12.48
C PRO A 80 -19.18 22.93 -13.93
N ALA A 81 -18.87 24.14 -14.40
CA ALA A 81 -18.36 24.32 -15.75
C ALA A 81 -16.84 24.09 -15.81
N ASN A 82 -16.36 23.62 -16.96
CA ASN A 82 -14.95 23.52 -17.26
C ASN A 82 -14.34 24.92 -17.36
N PRO A 83 -13.43 25.31 -16.44
CA PRO A 83 -12.89 26.67 -16.41
C PRO A 83 -12.13 27.03 -17.68
N HIS A 84 -11.47 26.06 -18.33
CA HIS A 84 -10.71 26.30 -19.56
C HIS A 84 -11.63 26.55 -20.76
N ALA A 85 -12.72 25.79 -20.87
CA ALA A 85 -13.68 25.94 -21.95
C ALA A 85 -14.42 27.28 -21.84
N VAL A 86 -14.90 27.64 -20.63
CA VAL A 86 -15.58 28.91 -20.41
C VAL A 86 -14.63 30.10 -20.57
N SER A 87 -13.40 30.01 -20.05
CA SER A 87 -12.41 31.09 -20.22
C SER A 87 -12.08 31.33 -21.69
N ARG A 88 -12.03 30.28 -22.53
CA ARG A 88 -11.86 30.45 -23.98
C ARG A 88 -12.98 31.27 -24.58
N ILE A 89 -14.24 30.96 -24.24
CA ILE A 89 -15.41 31.68 -24.75
C ILE A 89 -15.40 33.14 -24.26
N VAL A 90 -15.17 33.37 -22.96
CA VAL A 90 -15.13 34.71 -22.38
C VAL A 90 -14.01 35.54 -23.02
N ASN A 91 -12.82 34.98 -23.21
CA ASN A 91 -11.71 35.67 -23.86
C ASN A 91 -12.03 35.97 -25.33
N GLU A 92 -12.60 35.02 -26.06
CA GLU A 92 -12.99 35.21 -27.46
C GLU A 92 -14.00 36.36 -27.61
N LEU A 93 -14.96 36.48 -26.68
CA LEU A 93 -15.89 37.60 -26.63
C LEU A 93 -15.18 38.91 -26.24
N GLN A 94 -14.31 38.89 -25.23
CA GLN A 94 -13.61 40.08 -24.73
C GLN A 94 -12.66 40.72 -25.77
N PHE A 95 -12.04 39.89 -26.60
CA PHE A 95 -11.06 40.31 -27.62
C PHE A 95 -11.59 40.16 -29.05
N LEU A 96 -12.91 40.14 -29.22
CA LEU A 96 -13.52 39.98 -30.54
C LEU A 96 -13.24 41.21 -31.42
N GLU A 97 -12.46 41.00 -32.48
CA GLU A 97 -12.11 42.01 -33.47
C GLU A 97 -12.77 41.76 -34.83
N HIS A 98 -13.17 42.82 -35.51
CA HIS A 98 -13.67 42.74 -36.87
C HIS A 98 -12.59 43.02 -37.90
N PHE A 99 -12.62 42.30 -39.01
CA PHE A 99 -11.82 42.59 -40.19
C PHE A 99 -12.40 43.75 -41.01
N THR A 100 -13.73 43.80 -41.09
CA THR A 100 -14.47 44.86 -41.76
C THR A 100 -15.87 44.95 -41.16
N SER A 101 -16.53 46.10 -41.28
CA SER A 101 -17.89 46.31 -40.81
C SER A 101 -18.66 47.26 -41.72
N PHE A 102 -19.97 47.04 -41.87
CA PHE A 102 -20.86 47.89 -42.65
C PHE A 102 -22.17 48.15 -41.90
N ALA A 103 -22.78 49.31 -42.13
CA ALA A 103 -24.06 49.67 -41.51
C ALA A 103 -25.22 48.92 -42.16
N VAL A 104 -26.19 48.47 -41.35
CA VAL A 104 -27.40 47.78 -41.82
C VAL A 104 -28.22 48.67 -42.75
N GLU A 105 -28.24 49.99 -42.50
CA GLU A 105 -28.92 50.99 -43.34
C GLU A 105 -28.44 51.01 -44.80
N ASN A 106 -27.19 50.60 -45.05
CA ASN A 106 -26.62 50.56 -46.40
C ASN A 106 -27.05 49.31 -47.18
N LEU A 107 -27.62 48.29 -46.52
CA LEU A 107 -28.01 47.03 -47.17
C LEU A 107 -29.16 47.22 -48.16
N SER A 108 -30.14 48.07 -47.80
CA SER A 108 -31.28 48.40 -48.67
C SER A 108 -30.88 49.13 -49.96
N ALA A 109 -29.69 49.75 -50.02
CA ALA A 109 -29.18 50.38 -51.22
C ALA A 109 -28.58 49.38 -52.23
N THR A 110 -28.38 48.12 -51.81
CA THR A 110 -27.74 47.04 -52.58
C THR A 110 -28.65 45.86 -52.88
N ASP A 111 -29.97 45.97 -52.65
CA ASP A 111 -30.95 44.86 -52.72
C ASP A 111 -30.57 43.64 -51.85
N LEU A 112 -29.77 43.85 -50.80
CA LEU A 112 -29.37 42.82 -49.84
C LEU A 112 -30.08 43.05 -48.50
N SER A 113 -30.28 41.96 -47.75
CA SER A 113 -31.00 41.95 -46.48
C SER A 113 -30.25 41.15 -45.41
N LEU A 114 -30.71 41.22 -44.15
CA LEU A 114 -30.15 40.39 -43.07
C LEU A 114 -30.29 38.89 -43.32
N VAL A 115 -31.25 38.48 -44.17
CA VAL A 115 -31.45 37.08 -44.58
C VAL A 115 -30.26 36.58 -45.39
N ASP A 116 -29.68 37.40 -46.27
CA ASP A 116 -28.55 37.03 -47.14
C ASP A 116 -27.25 36.76 -46.38
N TYR A 117 -27.18 37.22 -45.12
CA TYR A 117 -26.07 37.02 -44.20
C TYR A 117 -26.38 36.01 -43.09
N GLY A 118 -27.56 35.39 -43.09
CA GLY A 118 -28.01 34.48 -42.04
C GLY A 118 -28.25 35.15 -40.68
N LEU A 119 -28.49 36.48 -40.65
CA LEU A 119 -28.66 37.26 -39.42
C LEU A 119 -30.13 37.50 -39.03
N ASP A 120 -31.07 37.23 -39.94
CA ASP A 120 -32.51 37.26 -39.65
C ASP A 120 -32.94 36.08 -38.76
N ASN A 121 -32.43 34.89 -39.07
CA ASN A 121 -32.53 33.69 -38.22
C ASN A 121 -31.10 33.22 -37.89
N PRO A 122 -30.46 33.81 -36.87
CA PRO A 122 -29.06 33.56 -36.57
C PRO A 122 -28.82 32.10 -36.17
N ASN A 123 -27.75 31.51 -36.71
CA ASN A 123 -27.34 30.14 -36.39
C ASN A 123 -27.01 29.98 -34.90
N LEU A 124 -26.39 31.01 -34.31
CA LEU A 124 -26.08 31.11 -32.88
C LEU A 124 -26.42 32.51 -32.37
N THR A 125 -26.89 32.60 -31.14
CA THR A 125 -27.08 33.84 -30.41
C THR A 125 -26.37 33.72 -29.06
N VAL A 126 -25.56 34.72 -28.74
CA VAL A 126 -24.89 34.82 -27.46
C VAL A 126 -25.38 36.05 -26.74
N SER A 127 -25.94 35.85 -25.56
CA SER A 127 -26.32 36.93 -24.66
C SER A 127 -25.48 36.85 -23.40
N PHE A 128 -24.99 37.99 -22.94
CA PHE A 128 -24.22 38.04 -21.71
C PHE A 128 -24.59 39.27 -20.88
N ARG A 129 -24.43 39.12 -19.57
CA ARG A 129 -24.68 40.19 -18.60
C ARG A 129 -23.38 40.59 -17.94
N SER A 130 -23.11 41.89 -17.93
CA SER A 130 -21.89 42.45 -17.37
C SER A 130 -22.17 43.37 -16.19
N GLY A 131 -21.47 43.14 -15.07
CA GLY A 131 -21.73 43.82 -13.80
C GLY A 131 -22.89 43.23 -12.98
N SER A 132 -22.96 43.59 -11.70
CA SER A 132 -23.93 43.06 -10.73
C SER A 132 -25.05 44.06 -10.40
N GLY A 133 -26.22 43.57 -10.01
CA GLY A 133 -27.34 44.41 -9.56
C GLY A 133 -28.01 45.24 -10.67
N GLU A 134 -28.56 46.40 -10.32
CA GLU A 134 -29.30 47.32 -11.22
C GLU A 134 -28.42 47.98 -12.30
N THR A 135 -27.10 47.95 -12.13
CA THR A 135 -26.13 48.50 -13.11
C THR A 135 -25.70 47.51 -14.18
N ALA A 136 -26.33 46.34 -14.23
CA ALA A 136 -25.92 45.31 -15.16
C ALA A 136 -26.37 45.62 -16.59
N ILE A 137 -25.44 45.49 -17.54
CA ILE A 137 -25.69 45.70 -18.95
C ILE A 137 -25.90 44.33 -19.59
N GLU A 138 -27.03 44.17 -20.27
CA GLU A 138 -27.30 43.00 -21.10
C GLU A 138 -26.87 43.30 -22.53
N THR A 139 -26.11 42.39 -23.12
CA THR A 139 -25.56 42.54 -24.46
C THR A 139 -25.80 41.25 -25.22
N SER A 140 -26.42 41.35 -26.40
CA SER A 140 -26.74 40.22 -27.26
C SER A 140 -26.02 40.33 -28.59
N LEU A 141 -25.49 39.22 -29.07
CA LEU A 141 -24.73 39.14 -30.31
C LEU A 141 -25.33 38.03 -31.18
N ALA A 142 -25.83 38.40 -32.36
CA ALA A 142 -26.39 37.45 -33.31
C ALA A 142 -25.34 37.04 -34.35
N ILE A 143 -25.15 35.74 -34.51
CA ILE A 143 -24.09 35.14 -35.32
C ILE A 143 -24.74 34.43 -36.50
N GLY A 144 -24.42 34.90 -37.71
CA GLY A 144 -25.01 34.45 -38.96
C GLY A 144 -24.16 33.43 -39.69
N ASP A 145 -24.16 33.52 -41.02
CA ASP A 145 -23.52 32.55 -41.89
C ASP A 145 -22.01 32.74 -42.01
N LYS A 146 -21.31 31.64 -42.33
CA LYS A 146 -19.90 31.69 -42.72
C LYS A 146 -19.77 32.34 -44.09
N THR A 147 -18.78 33.23 -44.22
CA THR A 147 -18.38 33.81 -45.50
C THR A 147 -17.89 32.72 -46.48
N LYS A 148 -18.10 32.93 -47.78
CA LYS A 148 -17.67 31.99 -48.83
C LYS A 148 -16.13 31.86 -48.94
N ILE A 149 -15.38 32.84 -48.44
CA ILE A 149 -13.92 32.92 -48.58
C ILE A 149 -13.32 33.46 -47.27
N GLY A 150 -12.27 32.79 -46.79
CA GLY A 150 -11.37 33.34 -45.75
C GLY A 150 -11.72 33.00 -44.31
N GLN A 151 -12.52 31.95 -44.04
CA GLN A 151 -12.82 31.46 -42.67
C GLN A 151 -13.33 32.57 -41.73
N ARG A 152 -14.30 33.35 -42.22
CA ARG A 152 -14.95 34.43 -41.47
C ARG A 152 -16.44 34.17 -41.32
N LEU A 153 -17.07 34.86 -40.40
CA LEU A 153 -18.51 34.84 -40.20
C LEU A 153 -19.07 36.26 -40.06
N TYR A 154 -20.37 36.41 -40.32
CA TYR A 154 -21.09 37.66 -40.10
C TYR A 154 -21.68 37.72 -38.69
N VAL A 155 -21.53 38.86 -38.03
CA VAL A 155 -22.06 39.13 -36.69
C VAL A 155 -22.85 40.43 -36.71
N LEU A 156 -24.06 40.41 -36.16
CA LEU A 156 -24.81 41.64 -35.91
C LEU A 156 -24.43 42.21 -34.54
N SER A 157 -24.06 43.49 -34.53
CA SER A 157 -23.77 44.24 -33.30
C SER A 157 -24.97 44.27 -32.34
N PRO A 158 -24.74 44.47 -31.03
CA PRO A 158 -25.81 44.45 -30.03
C PRO A 158 -26.89 45.53 -30.21
N ASP A 159 -26.56 46.64 -30.84
CA ASP A 159 -27.49 47.72 -31.16
C ASP A 159 -28.26 47.51 -32.49
N GLY A 160 -27.95 46.43 -33.21
CA GLY A 160 -28.55 46.09 -34.51
C GLY A 160 -28.16 47.02 -35.65
N SER A 161 -27.23 47.96 -35.44
CA SER A 161 -26.93 49.02 -36.40
C SER A 161 -25.88 48.62 -37.44
N ARG A 162 -25.01 47.66 -37.11
CA ARG A 162 -23.86 47.25 -37.93
C ARG A 162 -23.69 45.75 -38.01
N VAL A 163 -23.29 45.29 -39.19
CA VAL A 163 -22.80 43.92 -39.42
C VAL A 163 -21.27 43.95 -39.44
N HIS A 164 -20.67 43.09 -38.63
CA HIS A 164 -19.23 42.90 -38.52
C HIS A 164 -18.83 41.57 -39.16
N VAL A 165 -17.69 41.57 -39.83
CA VAL A 165 -17.05 40.34 -40.34
C VAL A 165 -15.91 39.99 -39.42
N VAL A 166 -16.05 38.89 -38.67
CA VAL A 166 -15.08 38.43 -37.66
C VAL A 166 -14.53 37.04 -38.04
N SER A 167 -13.55 36.55 -37.28
CA SER A 167 -13.01 35.19 -37.45
C SER A 167 -14.06 34.13 -37.13
N ASP A 168 -14.06 33.00 -37.84
CA ASP A 168 -14.97 31.90 -37.53
C ASP A 168 -14.63 31.14 -36.23
N SER A 169 -13.50 31.46 -35.60
CA SER A 169 -13.10 31.01 -34.27
C SER A 169 -14.13 31.32 -33.18
N LEU A 170 -14.90 32.41 -33.31
CA LEU A 170 -16.02 32.72 -32.44
C LEU A 170 -17.11 31.63 -32.49
N ALA A 171 -17.60 31.29 -33.69
CA ALA A 171 -18.59 30.22 -33.84
C ALA A 171 -18.04 28.87 -33.38
N ASN A 172 -16.77 28.58 -33.64
CA ASN A 172 -16.13 27.33 -33.20
C ASN A 172 -16.01 27.26 -31.67
N SER A 173 -15.77 28.39 -30.99
CA SER A 173 -15.71 28.47 -29.53
C SER A 173 -17.10 28.39 -28.87
N LEU A 174 -18.15 28.82 -29.56
CA LEU A 174 -19.53 28.80 -29.06
C LEU A 174 -20.28 27.51 -29.40
N SER A 175 -19.88 26.82 -30.47
CA SER A 175 -20.44 25.51 -30.88
C SER A 175 -19.83 24.34 -30.11
N ILE A 176 -19.24 24.60 -28.93
CA ILE A 176 -18.63 23.55 -28.10
C ILE A 176 -19.75 22.68 -27.53
N ASP A 177 -19.58 21.37 -27.62
CA ASP A 177 -20.51 20.40 -27.03
C ASP A 177 -20.68 20.66 -25.53
N LEU A 178 -21.92 20.53 -25.03
CA LEU A 178 -22.23 20.68 -23.61
C LEU A 178 -21.33 19.80 -22.72
N GLU A 179 -20.88 18.66 -23.25
CA GLU A 179 -19.96 17.73 -22.58
C GLU A 179 -18.56 18.30 -22.34
N GLN A 180 -18.07 19.16 -23.23
CA GLN A 180 -16.77 19.82 -23.08
C GLN A 180 -16.86 21.08 -22.21
N LEU A 181 -18.05 21.69 -22.12
CA LEU A 181 -18.33 22.84 -21.26
C LEU A 181 -18.42 22.48 -19.77
N ARG A 182 -18.63 21.21 -19.43
CA ARG A 182 -18.74 20.72 -18.04
C ARG A 182 -17.44 20.13 -17.52
N THR A 183 -17.25 20.16 -16.21
CA THR A 183 -16.18 19.40 -15.55
C THR A 183 -16.57 17.92 -15.46
N ASN A 184 -15.66 17.02 -15.83
CA ASN A 184 -15.91 15.57 -15.78
C ASN A 184 -15.63 14.95 -14.40
N ALA A 185 -15.05 15.68 -13.45
CA ALA A 185 -14.76 15.17 -12.11
C ALA A 185 -16.04 15.10 -11.26
N CYS A 186 -16.26 13.96 -10.58
CA CYS A 186 -17.37 13.83 -9.64
C CYS A 186 -17.12 14.61 -8.35
N PHE A 187 -15.91 14.47 -7.80
CA PHE A 187 -15.46 15.12 -6.58
C PHE A 187 -14.48 16.25 -6.88
N THR A 188 -14.59 17.35 -6.14
CA THR A 188 -13.66 18.50 -6.21
C THR A 188 -12.75 18.59 -4.99
N ILE A 189 -13.05 17.85 -3.92
CA ILE A 189 -12.23 17.79 -2.71
C ILE A 189 -10.94 17.02 -3.01
N PRO A 190 -9.74 17.62 -2.87
CA PRO A 190 -8.49 16.89 -3.04
C PRO A 190 -8.24 15.94 -1.85
N VAL A 191 -7.59 14.80 -2.10
CA VAL A 191 -7.36 13.74 -1.10
C VAL A 191 -6.73 14.24 0.20
N PHE A 192 -5.79 15.20 0.12
CA PHE A 192 -5.13 15.76 1.31
C PHE A 192 -6.07 16.61 2.20
N GLU A 193 -7.16 17.13 1.64
CA GLU A 193 -8.17 17.90 2.38
C GLU A 193 -9.19 16.96 3.07
N VAL A 194 -9.33 15.72 2.61
CA VAL A 194 -10.30 14.76 3.15
C VAL A 194 -9.97 14.42 4.61
N ARG A 195 -10.95 14.64 5.49
CA ARG A 195 -10.91 14.35 6.93
C ARG A 195 -11.79 13.18 7.33
N SER A 196 -12.87 12.92 6.59
CA SER A 196 -13.76 11.78 6.85
C SER A 196 -14.27 11.18 5.54
N LEU A 197 -14.41 9.86 5.54
CA LEU A 197 -15.04 9.06 4.49
C LEU A 197 -16.25 8.35 5.10
N ASN A 198 -17.45 8.66 4.62
CA ASN A 198 -18.66 7.95 5.02
C ASN A 198 -19.19 7.11 3.86
N LEU A 199 -19.46 5.84 4.13
CA LEU A 199 -20.04 4.89 3.19
C LEU A 199 -21.33 4.32 3.76
N GLN A 200 -22.36 4.25 2.94
CA GLN A 200 -23.61 3.58 3.29
C GLN A 200 -24.02 2.66 2.14
N ASN A 201 -24.09 1.37 2.42
CA ASN A 201 -24.49 0.34 1.47
C ASN A 201 -25.97 -0.04 1.65
N ASP A 202 -26.63 -0.38 0.54
CA ASP A 202 -28.05 -0.80 0.45
C ASP A 202 -28.34 -2.21 0.96
N GLY A 203 -27.33 -3.01 1.29
CA GLY A 203 -27.51 -4.41 1.67
C GLY A 203 -28.39 -4.64 2.92
N PRO A 204 -28.78 -5.90 3.23
CA PRO A 204 -29.73 -6.24 4.29
C PRO A 204 -29.34 -5.73 5.69
N ALA A 205 -28.06 -5.45 5.93
CA ALA A 205 -27.56 -4.89 7.18
C ALA A 205 -27.43 -3.35 7.20
N ASN A 206 -27.68 -2.66 6.06
CA ASN A 206 -27.52 -1.21 5.85
C ASN A 206 -26.26 -0.65 6.54
N VAL A 207 -25.13 -1.31 6.28
CA VAL A 207 -23.89 -1.06 7.01
C VAL A 207 -23.43 0.37 6.73
N ARG A 208 -23.26 1.13 7.81
CA ARG A 208 -22.72 2.49 7.79
C ARG A 208 -21.29 2.48 8.29
N VAL A 209 -20.39 2.74 7.36
CA VAL A 209 -18.96 2.82 7.65
C VAL A 209 -18.56 4.29 7.69
N ARG A 210 -17.89 4.69 8.77
CA ARG A 210 -17.31 6.03 8.91
C ARG A 210 -15.85 5.91 9.29
N LEU A 211 -14.98 6.43 8.45
CA LEU A 211 -13.56 6.56 8.72
C LEU A 211 -13.22 8.02 8.95
N ARG A 212 -12.41 8.30 9.98
CA ARG A 212 -11.92 9.63 10.32
C ARG A 212 -10.39 9.66 10.31
N ARG A 213 -9.83 10.76 9.83
CA ARG A 213 -8.39 11.02 9.84
C ARG A 213 -8.01 11.83 11.07
N GLU A 214 -7.15 11.27 11.91
CA GLU A 214 -6.62 11.91 13.12
C GLU A 214 -5.11 11.68 13.23
N ASN A 215 -4.33 12.73 13.48
CA ASN A 215 -2.86 12.65 13.61
C ASN A 215 -2.19 11.86 12.47
N ASN A 216 -2.63 12.12 11.23
CA ASN A 216 -2.16 11.43 10.01
C ASN A 216 -2.41 9.92 9.96
N ARG A 217 -3.31 9.40 10.80
CA ARG A 217 -3.78 8.00 10.82
C ARG A 217 -5.28 7.95 10.53
N TRP A 218 -5.74 6.84 9.96
CA TRP A 218 -7.16 6.59 9.72
C TRP A 218 -7.71 5.65 10.78
N ARG A 219 -8.94 5.93 11.24
CA ARG A 219 -9.65 5.13 12.24
C ARG A 219 -11.10 4.97 11.82
N PHE A 220 -11.67 3.81 12.11
CA PHE A 220 -13.11 3.62 12.05
C PHE A 220 -13.75 4.27 13.28
N GLU A 221 -14.82 5.04 13.06
CA GLU A 221 -15.73 5.51 14.10
C GLU A 221 -17.02 4.67 14.14
N SER A 222 -17.41 4.11 12.98
CA SER A 222 -18.58 3.25 12.81
C SER A 222 -18.28 2.14 11.79
N PRO A 223 -18.78 0.91 11.98
CA PRO A 223 -19.66 0.47 13.06
C PRO A 223 -18.94 0.23 14.41
N VAL A 224 -17.63 0.07 14.39
CA VAL A 224 -16.80 -0.22 15.57
C VAL A 224 -15.60 0.71 15.57
N VAL A 225 -15.19 1.18 16.75
CA VAL A 225 -14.01 2.03 16.92
C VAL A 225 -12.75 1.18 16.82
N THR A 226 -12.01 1.30 15.72
CA THR A 226 -10.79 0.51 15.47
C THR A 226 -9.85 1.21 14.49
N ARG A 227 -8.65 0.67 14.30
CA ARG A 227 -7.66 1.20 13.35
C ARG A 227 -8.08 0.86 11.91
N ALA A 228 -7.84 1.80 11.00
CA ALA A 228 -7.99 1.58 9.58
C ALA A 228 -6.63 1.53 8.90
N SER A 229 -6.51 0.70 7.85
CA SER A 229 -5.30 0.67 7.03
C SER A 229 -5.14 1.99 6.31
N LYS A 230 -4.07 2.72 6.64
CA LYS A 230 -3.77 4.01 6.00
C LYS A 230 -3.59 3.83 4.50
N ALA A 231 -2.80 2.83 4.09
CA ALA A 231 -2.49 2.58 2.69
C ALA A 231 -3.75 2.26 1.87
N GLN A 232 -4.59 1.33 2.34
CA GLN A 232 -5.82 0.95 1.63
C GLN A 232 -6.82 2.11 1.60
N THR A 233 -6.95 2.87 2.69
CA THR A 233 -7.85 4.03 2.75
C THR A 233 -7.41 5.13 1.78
N GLU A 234 -6.13 5.49 1.76
CA GLU A 234 -5.61 6.54 0.86
C GLU A 234 -5.68 6.13 -0.62
N VAL A 235 -5.50 4.84 -0.91
CA VAL A 235 -5.72 4.28 -2.25
C VAL A 235 -7.20 4.39 -2.64
N ALA A 236 -8.13 3.98 -1.78
CA ALA A 236 -9.56 4.10 -2.06
C ALA A 236 -9.99 5.56 -2.24
N LEU A 237 -9.49 6.49 -1.42
CA LEU A 237 -9.76 7.91 -1.56
C LEU A 237 -9.21 8.50 -2.87
N SER A 238 -8.03 8.05 -3.30
CA SER A 238 -7.46 8.46 -4.58
C SER A 238 -8.32 7.97 -5.74
N ASP A 239 -8.76 6.70 -5.70
CA ASP A 239 -9.66 6.15 -6.72
C ASP A 239 -10.99 6.93 -6.76
N ILE A 240 -11.61 7.20 -5.60
CA ILE A 240 -12.83 8.02 -5.48
C ILE A 240 -12.62 9.41 -6.09
N ALA A 241 -11.53 10.09 -5.75
CA ALA A 241 -11.24 11.44 -6.24
C ALA A 241 -10.99 11.48 -7.76
N THR A 242 -10.57 10.36 -8.35
CA THR A 242 -10.38 10.24 -9.80
C THR A 242 -11.65 9.88 -10.57
N LEU A 243 -12.76 9.56 -9.90
CA LEU A 243 -14.01 9.22 -10.58
C LEU A 243 -14.47 10.30 -11.56
N ARG A 244 -14.84 9.85 -12.75
CA ARG A 244 -15.29 10.70 -13.85
C ARG A 244 -16.72 10.38 -14.24
N THR A 245 -17.47 11.43 -14.57
CA THR A 245 -18.76 11.31 -15.26
C THR A 245 -18.52 10.81 -16.68
N ALA A 246 -19.28 9.81 -17.12
CA ALA A 246 -19.25 9.29 -18.48
C ALA A 246 -20.29 9.99 -19.36
N GLU A 247 -21.58 9.80 -19.06
CA GLU A 247 -22.69 10.28 -19.87
C GLU A 247 -23.74 10.93 -18.96
N PHE A 248 -24.28 12.09 -19.34
CA PHE A 248 -25.36 12.75 -18.61
C PHE A 248 -26.69 12.45 -19.29
N LEU A 249 -27.68 12.06 -18.49
CA LEU A 249 -29.01 11.75 -19.00
C LEU A 249 -29.95 12.95 -18.93
N GLY A 250 -29.76 13.83 -17.95
CA GLY A 250 -30.58 15.03 -17.79
C GLY A 250 -30.80 15.39 -16.33
N ALA A 251 -31.89 16.13 -16.09
CA ALA A 251 -32.28 16.68 -14.80
C ALA A 251 -33.69 16.14 -14.42
N PRO A 252 -33.86 15.48 -13.26
CA PRO A 252 -35.15 15.08 -12.71
C PRO A 252 -36.18 16.18 -12.61
N SER A 253 -35.77 17.44 -12.41
CA SER A 253 -36.70 18.58 -12.42
C SER A 253 -37.42 18.75 -13.77
N LEU A 254 -36.78 18.32 -14.86
CA LEU A 254 -37.35 18.33 -16.21
C LEU A 254 -37.92 16.96 -16.62
N GLN A 255 -37.36 15.87 -16.09
CA GLN A 255 -37.66 14.47 -16.45
C GLN A 255 -37.79 13.59 -15.19
N PRO A 256 -38.90 13.67 -14.44
CA PRO A 256 -39.05 13.02 -13.12
C PRO A 256 -38.83 11.50 -13.12
N GLU A 257 -39.14 10.82 -14.22
CA GLU A 257 -38.97 9.37 -14.45
C GLU A 257 -37.51 8.89 -14.38
N LEU A 258 -36.54 9.80 -14.53
CA LEU A 258 -35.13 9.49 -14.38
C LEU A 258 -34.77 9.06 -12.96
N LEU A 259 -35.45 9.57 -11.92
CA LEU A 259 -35.18 9.19 -10.53
C LEU A 259 -35.45 7.70 -10.30
N THR A 260 -36.58 7.22 -10.81
CA THR A 260 -36.98 5.81 -10.69
C THR A 260 -36.14 4.89 -11.57
N THR A 261 -35.84 5.30 -12.81
CA THR A 261 -35.03 4.48 -13.74
C THR A 261 -33.59 4.36 -13.26
N SER A 262 -33.01 5.47 -12.78
CA SER A 262 -31.64 5.50 -12.27
C SER A 262 -31.49 4.84 -10.90
N GLY A 263 -32.55 4.76 -10.09
CA GLY A 263 -32.49 4.26 -8.71
C GLY A 263 -31.70 5.17 -7.76
N THR A 264 -31.48 6.44 -8.12
CA THR A 264 -30.73 7.40 -7.29
C THR A 264 -31.48 7.85 -6.04
N ASN A 265 -32.81 7.70 -6.03
CA ASN A 265 -33.67 7.91 -4.85
C ASN A 265 -33.51 6.82 -3.78
N THR A 266 -33.11 5.62 -4.18
CA THR A 266 -32.76 4.48 -3.30
C THR A 266 -31.37 3.98 -3.66
N PRO A 267 -30.31 4.75 -3.34
CA PRO A 267 -28.97 4.50 -3.85
C PRO A 267 -28.39 3.19 -3.29
N SER A 268 -27.80 2.38 -4.19
CA SER A 268 -27.14 1.12 -3.84
C SER A 268 -25.86 1.33 -3.01
N LEU A 269 -25.24 2.51 -3.15
CA LEU A 269 -24.08 2.95 -2.38
C LEU A 269 -24.08 4.49 -2.30
N ARG A 270 -23.89 5.02 -1.10
CA ARG A 270 -23.68 6.45 -0.86
C ARG A 270 -22.25 6.68 -0.39
N ILE A 271 -21.50 7.50 -1.12
CA ILE A 271 -20.10 7.83 -0.84
C ILE A 271 -20.03 9.31 -0.46
N THR A 272 -19.62 9.61 0.77
CA THR A 272 -19.48 10.99 1.25
C THR A 272 -18.02 11.27 1.60
N LEU A 273 -17.47 12.33 1.01
CA LEU A 273 -16.19 12.91 1.40
C LEU A 273 -16.44 14.19 2.20
N GLU A 274 -15.88 14.27 3.40
CA GLU A 274 -15.88 15.48 4.23
C GLU A 274 -14.46 16.04 4.29
N GLY A 275 -14.28 17.26 3.79
CA GLY A 275 -13.04 18.03 3.86
C GLY A 275 -13.03 18.98 5.05
N ASN A 276 -12.21 20.04 4.97
CA ASN A 276 -12.16 21.05 6.04
C ASN A 276 -13.41 21.95 6.06
N ASN A 277 -13.85 22.41 4.87
CA ASN A 277 -14.92 23.41 4.73
C ASN A 277 -16.05 22.97 3.79
N ARG A 278 -16.02 21.73 3.31
CA ARG A 278 -16.93 21.24 2.28
C ARG A 278 -17.19 19.75 2.45
N ARG A 279 -18.37 19.35 2.00
CA ARG A 279 -18.85 17.98 2.00
C ARG A 279 -19.45 17.70 0.64
N GLU A 280 -19.05 16.58 0.05
CA GLU A 280 -19.57 16.13 -1.24
C GLU A 280 -20.03 14.68 -1.10
N THR A 281 -21.25 14.42 -1.57
CA THR A 281 -21.85 13.08 -1.52
C THR A 281 -22.21 12.62 -2.93
N LEU A 282 -21.73 11.45 -3.32
CA LEU A 282 -22.12 10.74 -4.55
C LEU A 282 -23.12 9.65 -4.20
N LEU A 283 -24.26 9.66 -4.87
CA LEU A 283 -25.32 8.65 -4.78
C LEU A 283 -25.19 7.73 -5.99
N LEU A 284 -24.85 6.46 -5.75
CA LEU A 284 -24.76 5.43 -6.78
C LEU A 284 -26.12 4.73 -6.89
N GLY A 285 -26.74 4.78 -8.06
CA GLY A 285 -28.02 4.14 -8.35
C GLY A 285 -27.86 2.70 -8.85
N ASN A 286 -28.77 2.31 -9.75
CA ASN A 286 -28.80 1.02 -10.42
C ASN A 286 -27.62 0.88 -11.39
N GLN A 287 -27.22 -0.37 -11.63
CA GLN A 287 -26.26 -0.69 -12.69
C GLN A 287 -26.92 -0.46 -14.06
N VAL A 288 -26.18 0.15 -14.99
CA VAL A 288 -26.63 0.31 -16.38
C VAL A 288 -26.55 -1.05 -17.07
N PRO A 289 -27.63 -1.55 -17.69
CA PRO A 289 -27.59 -2.81 -18.44
C PRO A 289 -26.59 -2.69 -19.61
N SER A 290 -25.58 -3.57 -19.66
CA SER A 290 -24.69 -3.68 -20.81
C SER A 290 -25.26 -4.70 -21.81
N GLU A 291 -25.41 -4.33 -23.09
CA GLU A 291 -25.86 -5.24 -24.16
C GLU A 291 -24.97 -6.49 -24.29
N THR A 292 -23.70 -6.39 -23.87
CA THR A 292 -22.70 -7.48 -23.89
C THR A 292 -22.88 -8.50 -22.76
N ALA A 293 -23.72 -8.25 -21.76
CA ALA A 293 -23.89 -9.13 -20.61
C ALA A 293 -24.74 -10.39 -20.93
N VAL A 294 -25.47 -10.41 -22.04
CA VAL A 294 -26.35 -11.54 -22.41
C VAL A 294 -25.56 -12.72 -23.01
N THR A 295 -24.32 -12.50 -23.46
CA THR A 295 -23.47 -13.54 -24.08
C THR A 295 -22.26 -13.97 -23.25
N ALA A 296 -21.98 -13.31 -22.11
CA ALA A 296 -20.79 -13.56 -21.30
C ALA A 296 -20.97 -14.62 -20.18
N ALA A 297 -22.09 -15.34 -20.15
CA ALA A 297 -22.41 -16.30 -19.09
C ALA A 297 -21.53 -17.58 -19.10
N GLU A 298 -20.60 -17.74 -20.03
CA GLU A 298 -19.78 -18.97 -20.17
C GLU A 298 -18.25 -18.77 -20.11
N ASP A 299 -17.72 -17.54 -20.04
CA ASP A 299 -16.26 -17.32 -20.03
C ASP A 299 -15.75 -16.74 -18.70
N SER A 300 -14.71 -17.39 -18.15
CA SER A 300 -13.93 -16.99 -16.97
C SER A 300 -13.02 -15.77 -17.25
N SER A 301 -13.60 -14.68 -17.76
CA SER A 301 -12.91 -13.39 -17.91
C SER A 301 -12.98 -12.60 -16.60
N PRO A 302 -11.97 -11.76 -16.27
CA PRO A 302 -12.03 -10.91 -15.09
C PRO A 302 -13.27 -10.01 -15.15
N PRO A 303 -13.95 -9.74 -14.02
CA PRO A 303 -15.17 -8.95 -14.04
C PRO A 303 -14.87 -7.55 -14.59
N ALA A 304 -15.57 -7.17 -15.66
CA ALA A 304 -15.37 -5.90 -16.33
C ALA A 304 -15.77 -4.72 -15.44
N ASP A 305 -15.18 -3.55 -15.70
CA ASP A 305 -15.60 -2.30 -15.08
C ASP A 305 -17.09 -2.05 -15.39
N GLN A 306 -17.84 -1.74 -14.34
CA GLN A 306 -19.30 -1.65 -14.42
C GLN A 306 -19.75 -0.19 -14.50
N LYS A 307 -20.71 0.10 -15.38
CA LYS A 307 -21.33 1.41 -15.51
C LYS A 307 -22.55 1.50 -14.58
N PHE A 308 -22.64 2.56 -13.80
CA PHE A 308 -23.75 2.82 -12.87
C PHE A 308 -24.35 4.18 -13.13
N TYR A 309 -25.65 4.33 -12.89
CA TYR A 309 -26.24 5.64 -12.74
C TYR A 309 -25.78 6.29 -11.44
N ALA A 310 -25.65 7.61 -11.45
CA ALA A 310 -25.18 8.37 -10.31
C ALA A 310 -25.75 9.79 -10.28
N GLN A 311 -25.79 10.35 -9.08
CA GLN A 311 -26.21 11.73 -8.82
C GLN A 311 -25.38 12.30 -7.67
N MET A 312 -24.98 13.56 -7.77
CA MET A 312 -24.39 14.28 -6.64
C MET A 312 -25.49 14.81 -5.74
N GLU A 313 -25.40 14.58 -4.43
CA GLU A 313 -26.37 15.12 -3.46
C GLU A 313 -26.40 16.65 -3.54
N GLY A 314 -27.60 17.22 -3.59
CA GLY A 314 -27.80 18.66 -3.76
C GLY A 314 -27.64 19.17 -5.20
N ARG A 315 -27.41 18.29 -6.18
CA ARG A 315 -27.45 18.64 -7.61
C ARG A 315 -28.53 17.84 -8.33
N ASP A 316 -29.19 18.47 -9.29
CA ASP A 316 -30.28 17.83 -10.02
C ASP A 316 -29.75 16.82 -11.06
N ALA A 317 -28.61 17.09 -11.69
CA ALA A 317 -28.11 16.27 -12.80
C ALA A 317 -27.91 14.77 -12.47
N ILE A 318 -28.49 13.90 -13.29
CA ILE A 318 -28.24 12.46 -13.31
C ILE A 318 -27.29 12.13 -14.45
N PHE A 319 -26.26 11.36 -14.11
CA PHE A 319 -25.22 10.93 -15.04
C PHE A 319 -24.86 9.46 -14.78
N THR A 320 -23.92 8.95 -15.55
CA THR A 320 -23.34 7.63 -15.35
C THR A 320 -21.88 7.74 -15.00
N ILE A 321 -21.37 6.77 -14.24
CA ILE A 321 -19.96 6.62 -13.95
C ILE A 321 -19.54 5.18 -14.24
N VAL A 322 -18.27 5.02 -14.60
CA VAL A 322 -17.63 3.71 -14.62
C VAL A 322 -16.97 3.53 -13.27
N LEU A 323 -17.41 2.52 -12.52
CA LEU A 323 -16.86 2.19 -11.21
C LEU A 323 -15.89 1.00 -11.36
N PRO A 324 -14.57 1.21 -11.16
CA PRO A 324 -13.61 0.12 -11.25
C PRO A 324 -13.95 -1.00 -10.28
N GLN A 325 -13.80 -2.27 -10.72
CA GLN A 325 -14.21 -3.41 -9.91
C GLN A 325 -13.52 -3.42 -8.53
N ARG A 326 -12.21 -3.14 -8.47
CA ARG A 326 -11.44 -3.04 -7.22
C ARG A 326 -12.03 -2.00 -6.27
N LEU A 327 -12.41 -0.83 -6.79
CA LEU A 327 -13.02 0.20 -5.97
C LEU A 327 -14.40 -0.25 -5.48
N SER A 328 -15.20 -0.85 -6.36
CA SER A 328 -16.52 -1.38 -6.00
C SER A 328 -16.44 -2.40 -4.85
N SER A 329 -15.52 -3.37 -4.92
CA SER A 329 -15.33 -4.35 -3.83
C SER A 329 -14.88 -3.66 -2.54
N SER A 330 -13.91 -2.75 -2.64
CA SER A 330 -13.37 -2.01 -1.49
C SER A 330 -14.41 -1.19 -0.76
N LEU A 331 -15.28 -0.47 -1.48
CA LEU A 331 -16.32 0.36 -0.86
C LEU A 331 -17.48 -0.48 -0.29
N ARG A 332 -17.87 -1.56 -0.98
CA ARG A 332 -18.95 -2.43 -0.51
C ARG A 332 -18.53 -3.27 0.70
N ASN A 333 -17.27 -3.69 0.76
CA ASN A 333 -16.69 -4.46 1.86
C ASN A 333 -15.80 -3.61 2.78
N ALA A 334 -16.01 -2.30 2.85
CA ALA A 334 -15.09 -1.36 3.50
C ALA A 334 -14.77 -1.69 4.96
N GLN A 335 -15.73 -2.25 5.72
CA GLN A 335 -15.50 -2.70 7.11
C GLN A 335 -14.37 -3.74 7.22
N ARG A 336 -14.16 -4.54 6.18
CA ARG A 336 -13.09 -5.54 6.10
C ARG A 336 -11.90 -5.02 5.30
N GLU A 337 -12.13 -4.51 4.09
CA GLU A 337 -11.07 -4.16 3.13
C GLU A 337 -10.31 -2.88 3.48
N LEU A 338 -10.84 -2.01 4.34
CA LEU A 338 -10.13 -0.81 4.81
C LEU A 338 -9.66 -0.92 6.26
N ARG A 339 -9.96 -2.04 6.95
CA ARG A 339 -9.57 -2.26 8.35
C ARG A 339 -8.10 -2.63 8.46
N GLU A 340 -7.45 -2.16 9.52
CA GLU A 340 -6.07 -2.54 9.78
C GLU A 340 -6.00 -4.06 10.04
N ALA A 341 -5.21 -4.75 9.21
CA ALA A 341 -5.06 -6.20 9.29
C ALA A 341 -3.92 -6.59 10.24
N THR A 342 -2.92 -5.71 10.45
CA THR A 342 -1.83 -5.98 11.38
C THR A 342 -2.35 -5.92 12.82
N ILE A 343 -2.29 -7.04 13.53
CA ILE A 343 -2.90 -7.20 14.85
C ILE A 343 -2.14 -6.39 15.91
N LEU A 344 -0.80 -6.41 15.86
CA LEU A 344 0.07 -5.78 16.85
C LEU A 344 0.81 -4.57 16.27
N GLU A 345 0.72 -3.41 16.92
CA GLU A 345 1.49 -2.20 16.56
C GLU A 345 2.79 -2.18 17.38
N LEU A 346 3.78 -2.93 16.90
CA LEU A 346 5.11 -3.06 17.54
C LEU A 346 6.17 -2.17 16.90
N ASP A 347 5.91 -1.64 15.70
CA ASP A 347 6.84 -0.77 14.99
C ASP A 347 7.14 0.49 15.82
N ASP A 348 8.38 0.96 15.75
CA ASP A 348 8.92 2.11 16.49
C ASP A 348 9.05 1.93 18.02
N ARG A 349 8.75 0.74 18.58
CA ARG A 349 8.92 0.46 20.02
C ARG A 349 10.12 -0.43 20.30
N GLN A 350 10.92 -0.04 21.30
CA GLN A 350 11.98 -0.91 21.82
C GLN A 350 11.36 -1.96 22.74
N ILE A 351 11.48 -3.23 22.36
CA ILE A 351 10.98 -4.36 23.16
C ILE A 351 11.97 -4.63 24.28
N ASP A 352 11.43 -4.80 25.49
CA ASP A 352 12.20 -5.12 26.70
C ASP A 352 12.19 -6.63 26.96
N SER A 353 10.98 -7.19 27.10
CA SER A 353 10.80 -8.62 27.36
C SER A 353 9.53 -9.15 26.69
N ILE A 354 9.54 -10.46 26.44
CA ILE A 354 8.44 -11.21 25.86
C ILE A 354 8.20 -12.42 26.74
N THR A 355 6.99 -12.54 27.26
CA THR A 355 6.56 -13.68 28.07
C THR A 355 5.54 -14.49 27.27
N LEU A 356 5.81 -15.78 27.07
CA LEU A 356 4.88 -16.72 26.46
C LEU A 356 4.41 -17.69 27.53
N GLN A 357 3.10 -17.93 27.60
CA GLN A 357 2.48 -18.86 28.54
C GLN A 357 1.35 -19.67 27.87
N ASP A 358 1.03 -20.85 28.40
CA ASP A 358 -0.24 -21.56 28.11
C ASP A 358 -1.16 -21.62 29.34
N ASP A 359 -2.31 -22.26 29.15
CA ASP A 359 -3.29 -22.53 30.21
C ASP A 359 -2.87 -23.63 31.20
N LEU A 360 -1.83 -24.39 30.87
CA LEU A 360 -1.26 -25.45 31.72
C LEU A 360 -0.15 -24.91 32.64
N GLY A 361 0.22 -23.64 32.50
CA GLY A 361 1.24 -22.97 33.31
C GLY A 361 2.67 -23.16 32.81
N GLN A 362 2.88 -23.68 31.60
CA GLN A 362 4.19 -23.60 30.95
C GLN A 362 4.49 -22.14 30.63
N GLU A 363 5.72 -21.70 30.90
CA GLU A 363 6.15 -20.33 30.73
C GLU A 363 7.57 -20.28 30.16
N VAL A 364 7.78 -19.41 29.18
CA VAL A 364 9.11 -19.02 28.73
C VAL A 364 9.17 -17.49 28.67
N VAL A 365 10.23 -16.92 29.23
CA VAL A 365 10.48 -15.48 29.20
C VAL A 365 11.74 -15.21 28.40
N ILE A 366 11.64 -14.33 27.41
CA ILE A 366 12.76 -13.86 26.59
C ILE A 366 12.95 -12.39 26.94
N GLN A 367 14.09 -12.03 27.50
CA GLN A 367 14.34 -10.65 27.92
C GLN A 367 15.62 -10.12 27.28
N LYS A 368 15.60 -8.83 26.96
CA LYS A 368 16.75 -8.13 26.40
C LYS A 368 17.68 -7.73 27.54
N LEU A 369 18.98 -7.87 27.31
CA LEU A 369 20.02 -7.39 28.22
C LEU A 369 20.24 -5.90 27.98
N ASP A 370 20.34 -5.12 29.06
CA ASP A 370 20.80 -3.73 28.96
C ASP A 370 22.25 -3.72 28.46
N PRO A 371 22.59 -2.90 27.47
CA PRO A 371 23.98 -2.70 27.09
C PRO A 371 24.69 -2.03 28.26
N THR A 372 25.45 -2.80 29.03
CA THR A 372 26.25 -2.25 30.13
C THR A 372 27.44 -1.49 29.57
N GLU A 373 27.81 -0.35 30.16
CA GLU A 373 28.97 0.46 29.72
C GLU A 373 30.31 -0.29 29.78
N GLU A 374 30.38 -1.41 30.50
CA GLU A 374 31.55 -2.31 30.60
C GLU A 374 31.53 -3.49 29.62
N SER A 375 30.49 -3.64 28.81
CA SER A 375 30.52 -4.57 27.67
C SER A 375 31.31 -3.95 26.53
N ASP A 376 32.62 -3.84 26.74
CA ASP A 376 33.60 -3.68 25.68
C ASP A 376 33.22 -4.65 24.56
N VAL A 377 33.12 -4.10 23.36
CA VAL A 377 32.66 -4.70 22.11
C VAL A 377 33.28 -6.08 21.92
N THR A 378 32.65 -7.09 22.53
CA THR A 378 32.97 -8.48 22.30
C THR A 378 31.92 -8.91 21.30
N GLU A 379 32.26 -8.78 20.02
CA GLU A 379 31.47 -9.32 18.90
C GLU A 379 31.12 -10.78 19.22
N GLY A 380 29.88 -11.06 19.64
CA GLY A 380 29.44 -12.44 19.91
C GLY A 380 28.45 -12.65 21.06
N ILE A 381 28.27 -11.72 21.99
CA ILE A 381 27.26 -11.91 23.06
C ILE A 381 25.88 -11.53 22.51
N SER A 382 24.96 -12.49 22.49
CA SER A 382 23.57 -12.24 22.13
C SER A 382 22.94 -11.21 23.09
N PRO A 383 22.30 -10.14 22.59
CA PRO A 383 21.55 -9.19 23.43
C PRO A 383 20.31 -9.79 24.10
N TRP A 384 19.99 -11.06 23.84
CA TRP A 384 18.81 -11.74 24.35
C TRP A 384 19.20 -12.87 25.29
N GLN A 385 18.43 -13.04 26.36
CA GLN A 385 18.51 -14.19 27.25
C GLN A 385 17.13 -14.82 27.42
N VAL A 386 17.11 -16.14 27.54
CA VAL A 386 15.91 -16.92 27.88
C VAL A 386 15.95 -17.27 29.37
N VAL A 387 14.85 -17.02 30.06
CA VAL A 387 14.64 -17.38 31.46
C VAL A 387 13.67 -18.55 31.51
N ASN A 388 14.14 -19.64 32.11
CA ASN A 388 13.38 -20.85 32.34
C ASN A 388 13.08 -20.99 33.83
N ARG A 389 11.85 -21.35 34.18
CA ARG A 389 11.46 -21.71 35.54
C ARG A 389 11.47 -23.23 35.66
N GLU A 390 12.39 -23.76 36.47
CA GLU A 390 12.46 -25.20 36.73
C GLU A 390 11.30 -25.66 37.62
N SER A 391 11.07 -26.97 37.64
CA SER A 391 9.98 -27.60 38.41
C SER A 391 10.06 -27.36 39.93
N ASP A 392 11.23 -27.01 40.44
CA ASP A 392 11.45 -26.65 41.86
C ASP A 392 11.20 -25.17 42.16
N GLY A 393 10.82 -24.38 41.14
CA GLY A 393 10.57 -22.95 41.22
C GLY A 393 11.83 -22.08 41.07
N SER A 394 13.01 -22.67 40.90
CA SER A 394 14.23 -21.93 40.62
C SER A 394 14.20 -21.33 39.20
N LEU A 395 14.88 -20.20 39.02
CA LEU A 395 15.03 -19.55 37.72
C LEU A 395 16.44 -19.82 37.20
N ARG A 396 16.53 -20.35 35.97
CA ARG A 396 17.78 -20.44 35.23
C ARG A 396 17.72 -19.55 34.00
N THR A 397 18.84 -18.90 33.70
CA THR A 397 18.99 -18.03 32.55
C THR A 397 20.02 -18.60 31.60
N TYR A 398 19.71 -18.58 30.31
CA TYR A 398 20.62 -18.98 29.24
C TYR A 398 20.70 -17.88 28.18
N PRO A 399 21.84 -17.71 27.49
CA PRO A 399 21.88 -16.90 26.27
C PRO A 399 20.87 -17.41 25.24
N ALA A 400 20.17 -16.50 24.56
CA ALA A 400 19.21 -16.84 23.53
C ALA A 400 19.79 -16.58 22.13
N ASP A 401 19.43 -17.40 21.12
CA ASP A 401 19.87 -17.16 19.74
C ASP A 401 19.16 -15.91 19.19
N SER A 402 19.93 -14.85 18.95
CA SER A 402 19.41 -13.59 18.43
C SER A 402 18.72 -13.72 17.07
N TYR A 403 19.18 -14.63 16.22
CA TYR A 403 18.55 -14.85 14.93
C TYR A 403 17.14 -15.43 15.10
N VAL A 404 16.99 -16.43 15.99
CA VAL A 404 15.69 -17.05 16.30
C VAL A 404 14.74 -16.02 16.91
N VAL A 405 15.20 -15.25 17.89
CA VAL A 405 14.36 -14.25 18.55
C VAL A 405 13.94 -13.13 17.59
N GLU A 406 14.87 -12.50 16.88
CA GLU A 406 14.58 -11.33 16.03
C GLU A 406 13.98 -11.70 14.67
N ASN A 407 14.56 -12.67 13.97
CA ASN A 407 14.24 -12.95 12.56
C ASN A 407 13.16 -14.02 12.38
N GLU A 408 12.96 -14.90 13.36
CA GLU A 408 11.88 -15.89 13.34
C GLU A 408 10.70 -15.39 14.20
N PHE A 409 10.88 -15.28 15.51
CA PHE A 409 9.77 -15.05 16.42
C PHE A 409 9.23 -13.60 16.42
N LEU A 410 10.08 -12.58 16.65
CA LEU A 410 9.65 -11.18 16.63
C LEU A 410 9.16 -10.75 15.25
N ARG A 411 9.79 -11.25 14.19
CA ARG A 411 9.29 -11.07 12.83
C ARG A 411 7.90 -11.67 12.67
N SER A 412 7.63 -12.86 13.21
CA SER A 412 6.30 -13.47 13.16
C SER A 412 5.25 -12.63 13.91
N LEU A 413 5.61 -12.03 15.06
CA LEU A 413 4.74 -11.12 15.82
C LEU A 413 4.46 -9.81 15.06
N ARG A 414 5.49 -9.21 14.44
CA ARG A 414 5.35 -7.96 13.65
C ARG A 414 4.54 -8.18 12.37
N LEU A 415 4.68 -9.34 11.75
CA LEU A 415 3.97 -9.70 10.52
C LEU A 415 2.64 -10.42 10.78
N LEU A 416 2.21 -10.55 12.03
CA LEU A 416 0.95 -11.18 12.38
C LEU A 416 -0.21 -10.33 11.86
N ARG A 417 -0.92 -10.87 10.88
CA ARG A 417 -2.10 -10.24 10.27
C ARG A 417 -3.34 -11.10 10.49
N ALA A 418 -4.48 -10.43 10.57
CA ALA A 418 -5.78 -11.06 10.53
C ALA A 418 -6.09 -11.54 9.10
N ASP A 419 -6.43 -12.82 8.95
CA ASP A 419 -6.97 -13.37 7.71
C ASP A 419 -8.46 -13.06 7.59
N THR A 420 -9.15 -13.09 8.73
CA THR A 420 -10.58 -12.78 8.88
C THR A 420 -10.83 -11.96 10.15
N PHE A 421 -11.91 -11.16 10.13
CA PHE A 421 -12.43 -10.51 11.32
C PHE A 421 -13.69 -11.28 11.75
N GLU A 422 -13.53 -12.22 12.69
CA GLU A 422 -14.55 -13.20 13.04
C GLU A 422 -15.76 -12.56 13.73
N ARG A 423 -15.50 -11.79 14.80
CA ARG A 423 -16.58 -11.14 15.57
C ARG A 423 -16.08 -9.93 16.32
N ASP A 424 -16.82 -8.83 16.20
CA ASP A 424 -16.44 -7.56 16.82
C ASP A 424 -16.72 -7.52 18.34
N VAL A 425 -17.80 -8.19 18.75
CA VAL A 425 -18.22 -8.34 20.15
C VAL A 425 -18.59 -9.81 20.38
N PRO A 426 -17.63 -10.67 20.71
CA PRO A 426 -17.86 -12.10 20.95
C PRO A 426 -18.62 -12.32 22.26
N THR A 427 -19.46 -13.35 22.28
CA THR A 427 -20.05 -13.86 23.52
C THR A 427 -19.04 -14.74 24.28
N ASP A 428 -19.29 -15.02 25.56
CA ASP A 428 -18.43 -15.93 26.32
C ASP A 428 -18.39 -17.35 25.72
N ALA A 429 -19.49 -17.80 25.10
CA ALA A 429 -19.55 -19.07 24.39
C ALA A 429 -18.67 -19.06 23.13
N ASP A 430 -18.64 -17.95 22.39
CA ASP A 430 -17.75 -17.81 21.23
C ASP A 430 -16.27 -17.85 21.68
N LEU A 431 -15.94 -17.17 22.78
CA LEU A 431 -14.58 -17.17 23.33
C LEU A 431 -14.13 -18.55 23.83
N GLU A 432 -15.04 -19.35 24.41
CA GLU A 432 -14.73 -20.74 24.79
C GLU A 432 -14.54 -21.63 23.55
N LEU A 433 -15.40 -21.47 22.52
CA LEU A 433 -15.32 -22.22 21.26
C LEU A 433 -13.98 -22.03 20.54
N TRP A 434 -13.44 -20.81 20.57
CA TRP A 434 -12.16 -20.45 19.95
C TRP A 434 -10.96 -20.62 20.89
N GLY A 435 -11.16 -21.22 22.07
CA GLY A 435 -10.08 -21.44 23.03
C GLY A 435 -9.47 -20.16 23.59
N LEU A 436 -10.15 -19.02 23.51
CA LEU A 436 -9.63 -17.73 24.01
C LEU A 436 -9.86 -17.53 25.51
N LYS A 437 -10.71 -18.37 26.14
CA LYS A 437 -10.84 -18.47 27.61
C LYS A 437 -9.71 -19.28 28.24
N ARG A 438 -9.16 -20.25 27.49
CA ARG A 438 -7.99 -21.07 27.84
C ARG A 438 -7.00 -21.04 26.67
N PRO A 439 -6.34 -19.87 26.47
CA PRO A 439 -5.51 -19.64 25.30
C PRO A 439 -4.41 -20.68 25.23
N ARG A 440 -4.20 -21.23 24.02
CA ARG A 440 -3.03 -22.05 23.74
C ARG A 440 -1.77 -21.25 24.03
N ARG A 441 -1.72 -19.98 23.61
CA ARG A 441 -0.58 -19.04 23.76
C ARG A 441 -1.11 -17.71 24.30
N THR A 442 -0.58 -17.29 25.44
CA THR A 442 -0.66 -15.92 25.96
C THR A 442 0.71 -15.29 25.78
N ILE A 443 0.81 -14.28 24.92
CA ILE A 443 2.07 -13.60 24.60
C ILE A 443 1.98 -12.17 25.12
N THR A 444 2.79 -11.83 26.11
CA THR A 444 2.89 -10.47 26.65
C THR A 444 4.20 -9.85 26.21
N VAL A 445 4.11 -8.72 25.53
CA VAL A 445 5.27 -7.92 25.08
C VAL A 445 5.35 -6.65 25.92
N SER A 446 6.45 -6.47 26.62
CA SER A 446 6.78 -5.25 27.37
C SER A 446 7.77 -4.39 26.57
N PHE A 447 7.82 -3.10 26.91
CA PHE A 447 8.59 -2.11 26.14
C PHE A 447 9.53 -1.33 27.04
N GLN A 448 10.64 -0.89 26.48
CA GLN A 448 11.55 0.05 27.13
C GLN A 448 10.99 1.48 27.02
N PRO A 449 11.28 2.37 27.98
CA PRO A 449 10.99 3.80 27.85
C PRO A 449 11.65 4.39 26.61
N SER A 450 10.95 5.30 25.94
CA SER A 450 11.54 6.04 24.81
C SER A 450 12.62 7.01 25.30
N LEU A 451 13.58 7.35 24.44
CA LEU A 451 14.66 8.26 24.79
C LEU A 451 14.10 9.61 25.30
N GLY A 452 14.40 9.96 26.55
CA GLY A 452 13.90 11.19 27.20
C GLY A 452 12.58 11.02 27.96
N ASP A 453 12.00 9.82 27.97
CA ASP A 453 10.82 9.48 28.76
C ASP A 453 11.21 8.51 29.89
N ASN A 454 10.63 8.69 31.08
CA ASN A 454 10.93 7.83 32.24
C ASN A 454 9.95 6.68 32.42
N THR A 455 8.89 6.64 31.61
CA THR A 455 7.81 5.67 31.74
C THR A 455 7.77 4.79 30.50
N ALA A 456 7.81 3.47 30.70
CA ALA A 456 7.64 2.52 29.62
C ALA A 456 6.21 2.60 29.04
N PRO A 457 6.02 2.41 27.73
CA PRO A 457 4.71 2.17 27.15
C PRO A 457 4.04 0.95 27.80
N ASP A 458 2.71 0.95 27.86
CA ASP A 458 1.98 -0.21 28.37
C ASP A 458 2.30 -1.49 27.57
N ALA A 459 2.42 -2.60 28.29
CA ALA A 459 2.55 -3.92 27.69
C ALA A 459 1.32 -4.28 26.83
N ILE A 460 1.57 -5.06 25.79
CA ILE A 460 0.53 -5.63 24.93
C ILE A 460 0.46 -7.12 25.18
N THR A 461 -0.74 -7.62 25.51
CA THR A 461 -1.01 -9.05 25.69
C THR A 461 -1.89 -9.55 24.55
N LEU A 462 -1.37 -10.50 23.79
CA LEU A 462 -2.04 -11.25 22.73
C LEU A 462 -2.47 -12.62 23.27
N LEU A 463 -3.75 -12.94 23.12
CA LEU A 463 -4.30 -14.26 23.41
C LEU A 463 -4.50 -14.98 22.09
N VAL A 464 -3.98 -16.20 21.99
CA VAL A 464 -4.16 -17.08 20.83
C VAL A 464 -4.73 -18.41 21.27
N GLY A 465 -5.86 -18.78 20.68
CA GLY A 465 -6.56 -20.04 20.89
C GLY A 465 -6.76 -20.78 19.57
N THR A 466 -7.35 -21.96 19.66
CA THR A 466 -7.78 -22.75 18.50
C THR A 466 -9.22 -23.18 18.70
N ASP A 467 -9.89 -23.57 17.61
CA ASP A 467 -11.11 -24.35 17.74
C ASP A 467 -10.86 -25.72 18.40
N GLN A 468 -11.93 -26.47 18.63
CA GLN A 468 -11.87 -27.79 19.24
C GLN A 468 -11.13 -28.83 18.38
N ALA A 469 -11.14 -28.65 17.05
CA ALA A 469 -10.42 -29.52 16.13
C ALA A 469 -8.90 -29.21 16.09
N GLY A 470 -8.53 -27.98 16.47
CA GLY A 470 -7.16 -27.48 16.34
C GLY A 470 -6.81 -27.05 14.91
N GLU A 471 -7.80 -26.88 14.03
CA GLU A 471 -7.59 -26.60 12.59
C GLU A 471 -7.49 -25.10 12.31
N ASN A 472 -8.23 -24.29 13.07
CA ASN A 472 -8.23 -22.83 12.92
C ASN A 472 -7.69 -22.17 14.18
N ALA A 473 -6.85 -21.15 13.98
CA ALA A 473 -6.32 -20.33 15.06
C ALA A 473 -7.02 -18.97 15.13
N TYR A 474 -7.23 -18.52 16.36
CA TYR A 474 -7.93 -17.27 16.65
C TYR A 474 -7.10 -16.43 17.59
N ALA A 475 -7.08 -15.12 17.35
CA ALA A 475 -6.31 -14.18 18.12
C ALA A 475 -7.17 -13.01 18.62
N LYS A 476 -6.83 -12.50 19.80
CA LYS A 476 -7.45 -11.31 20.38
C LYS A 476 -6.46 -10.63 21.32
N THR A 477 -6.37 -9.30 21.27
CA THR A 477 -5.63 -8.56 22.28
C THR A 477 -6.47 -8.42 23.57
N GLN A 478 -5.81 -8.30 24.71
CA GLN A 478 -6.53 -8.16 25.99
C GLN A 478 -7.35 -6.87 26.08
N ARG A 479 -6.93 -5.81 25.36
CA ARG A 479 -7.55 -4.47 25.39
C ARG A 479 -8.74 -4.35 24.46
N GLU A 480 -8.72 -5.06 23.34
CA GLU A 480 -9.76 -4.97 22.31
C GLU A 480 -10.84 -6.03 22.53
N THR A 481 -12.05 -5.80 22.03
CA THR A 481 -13.16 -6.77 22.18
C THR A 481 -13.24 -7.77 21.04
N PHE A 482 -12.70 -7.44 19.87
CA PHE A 482 -12.86 -8.21 18.65
C PHE A 482 -11.90 -9.40 18.56
N VAL A 483 -12.31 -10.41 17.80
CA VAL A 483 -11.55 -11.63 17.52
C VAL A 483 -11.17 -11.69 16.05
N TYR A 484 -9.92 -12.05 15.81
CA TYR A 484 -9.32 -12.25 14.51
C TYR A 484 -9.17 -13.75 14.24
N GLY A 485 -9.40 -14.18 13.01
CA GLY A 485 -8.86 -15.44 12.51
C GLY A 485 -7.44 -15.21 12.03
N ILE A 486 -6.54 -16.13 12.36
CA ILE A 486 -5.12 -16.08 12.00
C ILE A 486 -4.65 -17.45 11.51
N ASP A 487 -3.55 -17.46 10.77
CA ASP A 487 -2.87 -18.68 10.36
C ASP A 487 -2.35 -19.50 11.57
N GLU A 488 -2.70 -20.79 11.64
CA GLU A 488 -2.24 -21.74 12.68
C GLU A 488 -0.71 -21.85 12.74
N VAL A 489 0.00 -21.58 11.63
CA VAL A 489 1.47 -21.56 11.57
C VAL A 489 2.06 -20.62 12.63
N PHE A 490 1.35 -19.57 13.04
CA PHE A 490 1.78 -18.71 14.14
C PHE A 490 2.04 -19.48 15.45
N LEU A 491 1.20 -20.46 15.78
CA LEU A 491 1.38 -21.30 16.98
C LEU A 491 2.61 -22.20 16.90
N ARG A 492 2.99 -22.63 15.68
CA ARG A 492 4.21 -23.42 15.44
C ARG A 492 5.48 -22.58 15.59
N ASN A 493 5.39 -21.30 15.25
CA ASN A 493 6.49 -20.33 15.37
C ASN A 493 6.55 -19.63 16.75
N SER A 494 5.67 -20.00 17.67
CA SER A 494 5.65 -19.51 19.07
C SER A 494 5.65 -20.68 20.08
N PRO A 495 6.66 -21.58 20.03
CA PRO A 495 6.74 -22.69 20.95
C PRO A 495 6.98 -22.23 22.39
N LEU A 496 6.48 -22.99 23.37
CA LEU A 496 6.72 -22.75 24.80
C LEU A 496 7.96 -23.49 25.32
N ASP A 497 8.80 -23.99 24.41
CA ASP A 497 10.03 -24.71 24.74
C ASP A 497 11.20 -23.71 24.87
N PRO A 498 11.77 -23.51 26.08
CA PRO A 498 12.91 -22.63 26.27
C PRO A 498 14.13 -23.01 25.42
N LEU A 499 14.30 -24.30 25.10
CA LEU A 499 15.41 -24.81 24.29
C LEU A 499 15.35 -24.31 22.85
N HIS A 500 14.16 -24.00 22.34
CA HIS A 500 13.98 -23.47 21.00
C HIS A 500 14.69 -22.13 20.80
N TYR A 501 14.68 -21.30 21.86
CA TYR A 501 15.23 -19.94 21.88
C TYR A 501 16.67 -19.87 22.37
N ARG A 502 17.24 -20.94 22.96
CA ARG A 502 18.64 -20.95 23.42
C ARG A 502 19.62 -20.71 22.28
N GLU A 503 20.77 -20.11 22.62
CA GLU A 503 21.89 -19.87 21.70
C GLU A 503 22.32 -21.18 21.02
N ARG A 504 22.28 -21.18 19.68
CA ARG A 504 22.62 -22.36 18.87
C ARG A 504 24.10 -22.38 18.52
N LEU A 505 24.83 -21.26 18.65
CA LEU A 505 26.30 -21.27 18.62
C LEU A 505 26.82 -21.92 19.91
N LEU A 506 27.18 -23.20 19.84
CA LEU A 506 27.58 -23.99 21.01
C LEU A 506 29.03 -23.73 21.41
N ARG A 507 29.91 -23.54 20.42
CA ARG A 507 31.32 -23.23 20.64
C ARG A 507 31.95 -22.60 19.40
N GLU A 508 32.77 -21.59 19.62
CA GLU A 508 33.67 -21.04 18.61
C GLU A 508 35.12 -21.11 19.10
N LEU A 509 36.02 -21.65 18.29
CA LEU A 509 37.44 -21.73 18.61
C LEU A 509 38.10 -20.35 18.38
N PRO A 510 38.89 -19.84 19.35
CA PRO A 510 39.56 -18.55 19.20
C PRO A 510 40.58 -18.56 18.05
N ALA A 511 41.02 -17.38 17.60
CA ALA A 511 41.92 -17.26 16.45
C ALA A 511 43.24 -18.06 16.61
N GLY A 512 43.77 -18.16 17.84
CA GLY A 512 44.97 -18.94 18.17
C GLY A 512 44.76 -20.44 18.34
N ALA A 513 43.51 -20.91 18.44
CA ALA A 513 43.21 -22.33 18.61
C ALA A 513 43.38 -23.10 17.30
N ARG A 514 44.00 -24.29 17.39
CA ARG A 514 44.25 -25.18 16.26
C ARG A 514 43.67 -26.55 16.52
N ILE A 515 42.94 -27.09 15.55
CA ILE A 515 42.59 -28.51 15.52
C ILE A 515 43.84 -29.26 15.05
N THR A 516 44.39 -30.13 15.90
CA THR A 516 45.61 -30.90 15.63
C THR A 516 45.34 -32.35 15.26
N GLY A 517 44.14 -32.86 15.52
CA GLY A 517 43.79 -34.24 15.27
C GLY A 517 42.29 -34.47 15.23
N LEU A 518 41.87 -35.47 14.46
CA LEU A 518 40.50 -35.94 14.35
C LEU A 518 40.51 -37.47 14.38
N GLN A 519 39.71 -38.08 15.25
CA GLN A 519 39.53 -39.53 15.30
C GLN A 519 38.05 -39.87 15.43
N LEU A 520 37.50 -40.58 14.44
CA LEU A 520 36.13 -41.06 14.40
C LEU A 520 36.10 -42.58 14.62
N ARG A 521 35.32 -43.02 15.61
CA ARG A 521 35.16 -44.43 16.00
C ARG A 521 33.71 -44.87 15.93
N ASP A 522 33.47 -46.12 15.55
CA ASP A 522 32.19 -46.80 15.72
C ASP A 522 32.17 -47.50 17.09
N LEU A 523 31.22 -47.11 17.93
CA LEU A 523 31.10 -47.59 19.31
C LEU A 523 30.47 -48.99 19.41
N THR A 524 29.86 -49.51 18.35
CA THR A 524 29.19 -50.82 18.39
C THR A 524 30.15 -51.99 18.21
N ASN A 525 31.21 -51.77 17.44
CA ASN A 525 32.27 -52.76 17.19
C ASN A 525 33.64 -52.30 17.71
N ASP A 526 33.70 -51.14 18.37
CA ASP A 526 34.92 -50.48 18.87
C ASP A 526 36.01 -50.36 17.79
N SER A 527 35.61 -50.00 16.57
CA SER A 527 36.53 -49.86 15.42
C SER A 527 36.79 -48.40 15.07
N GLU A 528 38.01 -48.14 14.61
CA GLU A 528 38.40 -46.83 14.07
C GLU A 528 37.95 -46.72 12.61
N ILE A 529 37.15 -45.70 12.31
CA ILE A 529 36.63 -45.43 10.96
C ILE A 529 37.57 -44.50 10.20
N PHE A 530 38.03 -43.45 10.88
CA PHE A 530 38.75 -42.35 10.25
C PHE A 530 39.65 -41.63 11.26
N THR A 531 40.91 -41.42 10.89
CA THR A 531 41.87 -40.67 11.71
C THR A 531 42.71 -39.75 10.84
N LEU A 532 42.86 -38.49 11.26
CA LEU A 532 43.81 -37.54 10.71
C LEU A 532 44.57 -36.83 11.81
N GLN A 533 45.89 -36.69 11.64
CA GLN A 533 46.74 -35.91 12.53
C GLN A 533 47.45 -34.81 11.74
N LEU A 534 47.50 -33.61 12.33
CA LEU A 534 48.28 -32.49 11.83
C LEU A 534 49.69 -32.55 12.44
N ALA A 535 50.70 -32.73 11.59
CA ALA A 535 52.10 -32.60 12.00
C ALA A 535 52.43 -31.12 12.33
N ALA A 536 53.41 -30.89 13.21
CA ALA A 536 53.71 -29.57 13.78
C ALA A 536 53.93 -28.43 12.75
N GLU A 537 54.44 -28.74 11.55
CA GLU A 537 54.71 -27.77 10.49
C GLU A 537 53.77 -27.90 9.26
N ALA A 538 52.81 -28.83 9.31
CA ALA A 538 51.90 -29.09 8.19
C ALA A 538 50.65 -28.21 8.24
N THR A 539 50.05 -27.94 7.08
CA THR A 539 48.73 -27.30 7.00
C THR A 539 47.63 -28.32 6.74
N TRP A 540 46.40 -28.04 7.18
CA TRP A 540 45.25 -28.89 6.88
C TRP A 540 45.04 -29.04 5.37
N GLU A 541 45.36 -28.04 4.55
CA GLU A 541 45.32 -28.15 3.08
C GLU A 541 46.22 -29.28 2.55
N GLN A 542 47.43 -29.41 3.11
CA GLN A 542 48.36 -30.48 2.75
C GLN A 542 47.84 -31.84 3.20
N VAL A 543 47.31 -31.94 4.43
CA VAL A 543 46.73 -33.19 4.96
C VAL A 543 45.51 -33.61 4.15
N ILE A 544 44.61 -32.68 3.82
CA ILE A 544 43.41 -32.93 3.01
C ILE A 544 43.80 -33.38 1.59
N ALA A 545 44.85 -32.81 0.99
CA ALA A 545 45.31 -33.21 -0.34
C ALA A 545 45.73 -34.69 -0.43
N THR A 546 46.14 -35.30 0.70
CA THR A 546 46.46 -36.74 0.76
C THR A 546 45.22 -37.65 0.74
N GLN A 547 44.03 -37.10 0.99
CA GLN A 547 42.77 -37.85 1.00
C GLN A 547 42.23 -38.06 -0.42
N SER A 548 41.33 -39.05 -0.57
CA SER A 548 40.63 -39.32 -1.83
C SER A 548 39.80 -38.10 -2.27
N GLU A 549 39.63 -37.92 -3.59
CA GLU A 549 38.90 -36.76 -4.15
C GLU A 549 37.47 -36.65 -3.61
N THR A 550 36.85 -37.79 -3.27
CA THR A 550 35.49 -37.86 -2.71
C THR A 550 35.41 -37.40 -1.25
N LEU A 551 36.47 -37.57 -0.46
CA LEU A 551 36.47 -37.25 0.97
C LEU A 551 36.97 -35.83 1.27
N ARG A 552 37.82 -35.25 0.41
CA ARG A 552 38.35 -33.88 0.57
C ARG A 552 37.29 -32.84 0.97
N PRO A 553 36.16 -32.67 0.25
CA PRO A 553 35.17 -31.65 0.61
C PRO A 553 34.55 -31.89 1.99
N SER A 554 34.37 -33.15 2.38
CA SER A 554 33.78 -33.50 3.67
C SER A 554 34.71 -33.25 4.84
N VAL A 555 36.00 -33.53 4.70
CA VAL A 555 37.00 -33.21 5.74
C VAL A 555 37.12 -31.70 5.92
N THR A 556 37.16 -30.94 4.83
CA THR A 556 37.13 -29.46 4.89
C THR A 556 35.88 -28.94 5.60
N GLN A 557 34.72 -29.50 5.27
CA GLN A 557 33.45 -29.12 5.91
C GLN A 557 33.44 -29.49 7.40
N LEU A 558 33.95 -30.67 7.77
CA LEU A 558 34.04 -31.11 9.16
C LEU A 558 34.90 -30.14 9.99
N LEU A 559 36.10 -29.82 9.52
CA LEU A 559 36.99 -28.87 10.20
C LEU A 559 36.35 -27.50 10.36
N THR A 560 35.63 -27.03 9.33
CA THR A 560 34.87 -25.77 9.37
C THR A 560 33.79 -25.83 10.46
N SER A 561 32.96 -26.87 10.46
CA SER A 561 31.89 -27.07 11.45
C SER A 561 32.41 -27.27 12.88
N LEU A 562 33.61 -27.84 13.07
CA LEU A 562 34.21 -28.03 14.39
C LEU A 562 34.84 -26.77 14.97
N ARG A 563 35.30 -25.86 14.10
CA ARG A 563 35.85 -24.56 14.48
C ARG A 563 34.75 -23.62 14.95
N THR A 564 33.58 -23.65 14.30
CA THR A 564 32.36 -22.93 14.71
C THR A 564 31.21 -23.93 14.87
N LEU A 565 31.16 -24.59 16.03
CA LEU A 565 30.18 -25.62 16.33
C LEU A 565 28.82 -24.98 16.61
N ARG A 566 27.87 -25.21 15.71
CA ARG A 566 26.48 -24.76 15.82
C ARG A 566 25.53 -25.95 15.86
N ALA A 567 24.48 -25.85 16.65
CA ALA A 567 23.34 -26.77 16.64
C ALA A 567 22.30 -26.32 15.60
N GLN A 568 21.63 -27.28 14.97
CA GLN A 568 20.37 -27.00 14.28
C GLN A 568 19.26 -26.70 15.29
N ARG A 569 19.21 -27.49 16.35
CA ARG A 569 18.23 -27.40 17.45
C ARG A 569 18.81 -28.02 18.72
N ILE A 570 18.57 -27.41 19.88
CA ILE A 570 18.91 -28.03 21.17
C ILE A 570 17.76 -28.95 21.58
N VAL A 571 18.08 -30.17 21.98
CA VAL A 571 17.11 -31.22 22.33
C VAL A 571 17.06 -31.44 23.83
N ALA A 572 18.20 -31.31 24.52
CA ALA A 572 18.27 -31.37 25.97
C ALA A 572 19.44 -30.52 26.50
N ASP A 573 19.21 -29.90 27.65
CA ASP A 573 20.20 -29.15 28.45
C ASP A 573 21.08 -30.07 29.33
N ALA A 574 21.27 -31.31 28.89
CA ALA A 574 22.15 -32.29 29.52
C ALA A 574 22.64 -33.29 28.47
N PHE A 575 23.85 -33.81 28.66
CA PHE A 575 24.30 -35.00 27.94
C PHE A 575 23.54 -36.23 28.45
N GLN A 576 22.94 -36.99 27.53
CA GLN A 576 22.21 -38.21 27.85
C GLN A 576 23.02 -39.44 27.44
N ASP A 577 23.06 -40.46 28.29
CA ASP A 577 23.74 -41.73 27.98
C ASP A 577 23.08 -42.50 26.81
N SER A 578 21.79 -42.24 26.57
CA SER A 578 21.02 -42.80 25.46
C SER A 578 20.08 -41.75 24.89
N VAL A 579 19.83 -41.80 23.59
CA VAL A 579 18.93 -40.88 22.88
C VAL A 579 17.78 -41.62 22.23
N ARG A 580 16.75 -40.91 21.76
CA ARG A 580 15.65 -41.50 21.00
C ARG A 580 15.80 -41.24 19.51
N VAL A 581 16.04 -42.30 18.74
CA VAL A 581 16.09 -42.30 17.27
C VAL A 581 14.84 -43.00 16.76
N ASN A 582 14.08 -42.41 15.83
CA ASN A 582 12.77 -42.95 15.39
C ASN A 582 11.81 -43.29 16.55
N SER A 583 11.82 -42.49 17.62
CA SER A 583 11.07 -42.72 18.86
C SER A 583 11.47 -43.96 19.68
N ALA A 584 12.53 -44.68 19.29
CA ALA A 584 13.09 -45.81 20.03
C ALA A 584 14.37 -45.41 20.77
N PRO A 585 14.60 -45.89 22.00
CA PRO A 585 15.86 -45.65 22.70
C PRO A 585 17.01 -46.31 21.96
N ALA A 586 18.10 -45.57 21.75
CA ALA A 586 19.30 -45.98 21.06
C ALA A 586 20.54 -45.45 21.80
N SER A 587 21.59 -46.26 21.83
CA SER A 587 22.91 -45.83 22.28
C SER A 587 23.58 -44.98 21.20
N TRP A 588 24.57 -44.18 21.59
CA TRP A 588 25.43 -43.48 20.66
C TRP A 588 26.15 -44.46 19.72
N ARG A 589 26.13 -44.18 18.41
CA ARG A 589 26.70 -45.05 17.39
C ARG A 589 28.16 -44.71 17.10
N TYR A 590 28.49 -43.43 17.03
CA TYR A 590 29.83 -42.96 16.69
C TYR A 590 30.35 -42.00 17.75
N ARG A 591 31.68 -41.94 17.92
CA ARG A 591 32.37 -40.91 18.70
C ARG A 591 33.44 -40.26 17.85
N LEU A 592 33.41 -38.94 17.78
CA LEU A 592 34.45 -38.11 17.18
C LEU A 592 35.23 -37.43 18.29
N ASP A 593 36.50 -37.78 18.41
CA ASP A 593 37.47 -37.11 19.28
C ASP A 593 38.24 -36.08 18.45
N VAL A 594 38.31 -34.84 18.95
CA VAL A 594 38.95 -33.70 18.30
C VAL A 594 40.08 -33.22 19.19
N ASP A 595 41.33 -33.39 18.74
CA ASP A 595 42.48 -32.86 19.45
C ASP A 595 42.63 -31.37 19.14
N LEU A 596 42.66 -30.56 20.20
CA LEU A 596 42.80 -29.11 20.14
C LEU A 596 44.11 -28.70 20.80
N SER A 597 44.82 -27.75 20.16
CA SER A 597 45.91 -26.98 20.77
C SER A 597 45.43 -25.53 20.93
N LEU A 598 45.48 -25.03 22.16
CA LEU A 598 45.07 -23.69 22.54
C LEU A 598 46.31 -22.89 22.96
N ASP A 599 46.62 -21.80 22.26
CA ASP A 599 47.64 -20.84 22.68
C ASP A 599 47.08 -19.98 23.83
N SER A 600 47.61 -20.16 25.03
CA SER A 600 47.29 -19.35 26.21
C SER A 600 48.53 -18.58 26.69
N ASP A 601 48.33 -17.52 27.48
CA ASP A 601 49.44 -16.75 28.10
C ASP A 601 50.39 -17.61 28.98
N GLY A 602 50.01 -18.85 29.29
CA GLY A 602 50.81 -19.84 30.03
C GLY A 602 51.48 -20.93 29.19
N GLY A 603 51.35 -20.92 27.86
CA GLY A 603 51.84 -21.94 26.93
C GLY A 603 50.74 -22.68 26.15
N GLU A 604 51.16 -23.59 25.26
CA GLU A 604 50.24 -24.45 24.48
C GLU A 604 49.55 -25.47 25.40
N GLN A 605 48.21 -25.42 25.44
CA GLN A 605 47.38 -26.39 26.16
C GLN A 605 46.72 -27.35 25.17
N HIS A 606 46.85 -28.65 25.43
CA HIS A 606 46.17 -29.69 24.66
C HIS A 606 44.88 -30.14 25.33
N GLU A 607 43.78 -30.15 24.58
CA GLU A 607 42.46 -30.61 25.03
C GLU A 607 41.88 -31.60 24.01
N ILE A 608 41.19 -32.64 24.50
CA ILE A 608 40.41 -33.53 23.64
C ILE A 608 38.94 -33.18 23.81
N PHE A 609 38.28 -32.80 22.72
CA PHE A 609 36.86 -32.54 22.70
C PHE A 609 36.11 -33.65 21.97
N SER A 610 35.16 -34.28 22.66
CA SER A 610 34.41 -35.42 22.11
C SER A 610 32.97 -35.05 21.74
N LEU A 611 32.54 -35.51 20.56
CA LEU A 611 31.16 -35.48 20.09
C LEU A 611 30.67 -36.91 19.86
N PHE A 612 29.50 -37.23 20.39
CA PHE A 612 28.84 -38.52 20.22
C PHE A 612 27.71 -38.37 19.22
N PHE A 613 27.66 -39.22 18.20
CA PHE A 613 26.64 -39.17 17.16
C PHE A 613 25.76 -40.40 17.24
N ALA A 614 24.44 -40.17 17.18
CA ALA A 614 23.48 -41.25 17.08
C ALA A 614 23.48 -41.83 15.66
N GLU A 615 22.82 -42.97 15.49
CA GLU A 615 22.44 -43.42 14.16
C GLU A 615 21.57 -42.37 13.48
N ARG A 616 21.77 -42.19 12.18
CA ARG A 616 21.11 -41.14 11.42
C ARG A 616 19.61 -41.42 11.32
N ASP A 617 18.80 -40.43 11.66
CA ASP A 617 17.34 -40.53 11.71
C ASP A 617 16.71 -39.91 10.46
N GLY A 618 16.98 -40.50 9.28
CA GLY A 618 16.53 -39.98 7.98
C GLY A 618 17.57 -39.11 7.25
N GLY A 619 17.14 -38.36 6.23
CA GLY A 619 18.04 -37.60 5.35
C GLY A 619 18.62 -36.32 5.95
N ASP A 620 18.01 -35.78 6.99
CA ASP A 620 18.23 -34.40 7.46
C ASP A 620 18.40 -34.30 8.97
N ARG A 621 18.31 -35.42 9.70
CA ARG A 621 18.35 -35.42 11.16
C ARG A 621 19.38 -36.41 11.70
N GLN A 622 20.23 -35.91 12.60
CA GLN A 622 21.14 -36.72 13.39
C GLN A 622 21.36 -36.06 14.74
N LEU A 623 21.20 -36.83 15.82
CA LEU A 623 21.44 -36.35 17.17
C LEU A 623 22.92 -36.41 17.50
N VAL A 624 23.38 -35.41 18.24
CA VAL A 624 24.75 -35.26 18.72
C VAL A 624 24.71 -34.93 20.22
N GLY A 625 25.59 -35.56 20.98
CA GLY A 625 25.79 -35.27 22.40
C GLY A 625 27.24 -34.85 22.66
N SER A 626 27.44 -33.91 23.59
CA SER A 626 28.77 -33.59 24.09
C SER A 626 28.77 -33.62 25.61
N PRO A 627 29.55 -34.51 26.24
CA PRO A 627 29.72 -34.50 27.70
C PRO A 627 30.37 -33.21 28.20
N THR A 628 31.32 -32.64 27.43
CA THR A 628 32.03 -31.41 27.79
C THR A 628 31.11 -30.19 27.80
N LEU A 629 30.16 -30.12 26.86
CA LEU A 629 29.16 -29.04 26.81
C LEU A 629 27.91 -29.35 27.65
N ASP A 630 27.82 -30.57 28.18
CA ASP A 630 26.66 -31.14 28.87
C ASP A 630 25.34 -30.88 28.12
N LEU A 631 25.29 -31.24 26.83
CA LEU A 631 24.09 -31.01 26.02
C LEU A 631 23.88 -32.06 24.92
N THR A 632 22.63 -32.18 24.51
CA THR A 632 22.19 -33.01 23.37
C THR A 632 21.48 -32.13 22.34
N PHE A 633 21.85 -32.24 21.07
CA PHE A 633 21.40 -31.35 20.00
C PHE A 633 21.26 -32.09 18.67
N GLU A 634 20.52 -31.49 17.73
CA GLU A 634 20.48 -31.92 16.33
C GLU A 634 21.62 -31.24 15.56
N ALA A 635 22.40 -32.03 14.82
CA ALA A 635 23.48 -31.53 13.98
C ALA A 635 22.96 -30.66 12.82
N THR A 636 23.77 -29.70 12.38
CA THR A 636 23.49 -28.95 11.14
C THR A 636 23.60 -29.85 9.91
N PRO A 637 22.90 -29.55 8.81
CA PRO A 637 23.00 -30.31 7.56
C PRO A 637 24.44 -30.46 7.05
N GLU A 638 25.29 -29.46 7.29
CA GLU A 638 26.71 -29.46 6.97
C GLU A 638 27.48 -30.53 7.75
N LEU A 639 27.26 -30.59 9.07
CA LEU A 639 27.91 -31.57 9.94
C LEU A 639 27.41 -32.98 9.65
N ILE A 640 26.10 -33.15 9.42
CA ILE A 640 25.51 -34.44 9.02
C ILE A 640 26.16 -34.96 7.74
N ARG A 641 26.25 -34.12 6.70
CA ARG A 641 26.86 -34.52 5.42
C ARG A 641 28.34 -34.89 5.57
N ALA A 642 29.08 -34.12 6.36
CA ALA A 642 30.49 -34.37 6.60
C ALA A 642 30.70 -35.73 7.29
N ILE A 643 30.00 -35.99 8.40
CA ILE A 643 30.08 -37.27 9.12
C ILE A 643 29.58 -38.42 8.25
N TRP A 644 28.46 -38.24 7.56
CA TRP A 644 27.88 -39.27 6.70
C TRP A 644 28.88 -39.80 5.68
N SER A 645 29.57 -38.91 4.96
CA SER A 645 30.55 -39.33 3.94
C SER A 645 31.76 -40.09 4.50
N LEU A 646 32.10 -39.89 5.78
CA LEU A 646 33.18 -40.60 6.46
C LEU A 646 32.71 -41.97 6.96
N THR A 647 31.45 -42.07 7.37
CA THR A 647 30.85 -43.33 7.87
C THR A 647 30.27 -44.22 6.78
N TYR A 648 29.94 -43.66 5.61
CA TYR A 648 29.27 -44.34 4.51
C TYR A 648 30.25 -44.58 3.36
N VAL A 649 31.20 -45.48 3.57
CA VAL A 649 32.12 -45.97 2.54
C VAL A 649 31.86 -47.47 2.36
N GLU A 650 31.51 -47.88 1.13
CA GLU A 650 31.22 -49.25 0.67
C GLU A 650 29.88 -49.91 1.09
N ARG A 651 28.75 -49.28 0.76
CA ARG A 651 27.51 -50.00 0.39
C ARG A 651 27.09 -49.63 -1.02
N ASP A 652 27.92 -49.98 -2.00
CA ASP A 652 27.40 -50.24 -3.35
C ASP A 652 26.93 -51.71 -3.34
N PRO A 653 25.62 -52.01 -3.37
CA PRO A 653 25.16 -53.40 -3.41
C PRO A 653 25.53 -54.10 -4.74
N GLY A 654 26.25 -53.44 -5.64
CA GLY A 654 26.42 -53.88 -7.01
C GLY A 654 25.10 -53.70 -7.78
N PRO A 655 25.14 -53.83 -9.12
CA PRO A 655 23.91 -53.81 -9.90
C PRO A 655 22.97 -54.91 -9.40
N ILE A 656 21.73 -54.53 -9.06
CA ILE A 656 20.66 -55.48 -8.78
C ILE A 656 20.47 -56.31 -10.06
N GLU A 657 20.89 -57.57 -10.05
CA GLU A 657 20.41 -58.53 -11.04
C GLU A 657 18.89 -58.59 -10.88
N LEU A 658 18.16 -58.07 -11.87
CA LEU A 658 16.72 -58.28 -12.00
C LEU A 658 16.49 -59.78 -12.19
N THR A 659 16.32 -60.52 -11.10
CA THR A 659 15.83 -61.89 -11.16
C THR A 659 14.44 -61.84 -11.78
N THR A 660 14.24 -62.68 -12.80
CA THR A 660 13.01 -62.89 -13.56
C THR A 660 11.77 -62.83 -12.65
N PRO A 661 10.69 -62.12 -13.04
CA PRO A 661 9.47 -62.04 -12.24
C PRO A 661 8.93 -63.44 -11.93
N PRO A 662 8.39 -63.70 -10.72
CA PRO A 662 7.77 -64.97 -10.42
C PRO A 662 6.56 -65.20 -11.33
N GLU A 663 6.45 -66.41 -11.85
CA GLU A 663 5.36 -66.86 -12.71
C GLU A 663 4.04 -66.76 -11.93
N MET A 664 3.09 -65.95 -12.42
CA MET A 664 1.76 -65.86 -11.82
C MET A 664 1.03 -67.19 -12.01
N PRO A 665 0.36 -67.74 -10.97
CA PRO A 665 -0.46 -68.93 -11.15
C PRO A 665 -1.64 -68.61 -12.09
N GLU A 666 -1.91 -69.54 -13.01
CA GLU A 666 -3.06 -69.49 -13.91
C GLU A 666 -4.37 -69.31 -13.12
N PRO A 667 -5.33 -68.53 -13.65
CA PRO A 667 -6.64 -68.39 -13.02
C PRO A 667 -7.38 -69.71 -13.07
N GLU A 668 -7.97 -70.13 -11.95
CA GLU A 668 -8.90 -71.27 -11.94
C GLU A 668 -10.17 -70.92 -12.76
N VAL A 669 -10.24 -71.58 -13.93
CA VAL A 669 -11.38 -71.89 -14.83
C VAL A 669 -12.01 -70.74 -15.61
#